data_AF-A0A7V7KG89-F1
#
_entry.id   AF-A0A7V7KG89-F1
#
_cell.length_a   1.000
_cell.length_b   1.000
_cell.length_c   1.000
_cell.angle_alpha   90.00
_cell.angle_beta   90.00
_cell.angle_gamma   90.00
#
_symmetry.space_group_name_H-M   'P 1'
#
loop_
_entity.id
_entity.type
_entity.pdbx_description
1 polymer ?
#
loop_
_entity_poly.entity_id
_entity_poly.type
_entity_poly.pdbx_seq_one_letter_code
_entity_poly.pdbx_strand_id
1 'polypeptide(L)'
;MSHFLDRLNFFRKAREPFANDHGETREESRGWEDGYRQRWQHDKIVRSTHGVNCTGSCSWKIYVKNGLVTWETQQTDYPRTRPDLPNHEPRGCPRGASYSWYMYSANRLKYPLIRKPLLKLWREARQQHGDPVDAWASIVEDPAKAKQYKRARGMGGFVRADWDELNELIASSNVYTAKQYGPDRVIGFSPIPAMSMVSYASGARYLSLIGGVCLSFYDWYCDLPPASPQTWGEQTDVPESADWYNSGYIIAWGSNVPQTRTPDAHFFTEVRYKGTKTVSITPDYAEVSKLTDEWLSVKQGTDAALAMAMGHVILKEFHLDKPSAYFTEYVRKYSDMPFLVELEACEDGSFVPGKQLRAADFDANLGQDNNPEWKTVAWDETRDQLVVPRGSIGFRWGEKEENQGKWNLEPRDADGEEIHPLLTLAEHHDDVAKVAFPYFGGIAHEHFDHVAGNEVLFHSLPAKRLKKADGSDVLAVTVFDLMCANYGIDRGFGKEGEDDGATSLDQIKPYTPAWQEKITGVPAEQVTRIAREFADNADKTRGRSMVIVGAAMNHWYHMDMNYRGLINMLIMCGCIGQSGGGWAHYVGQEKLRPQTGWTPLAFGLDWQRPPRHMNGTSFFYNHSSQWRYEKLEVKEILSPLANPADYSGSLIDFNVRSERMGWLPSAPQLGTNPLRLAEKAKTAGLTTAEYAVQQLKSGELAFAAEDPDSPQNFPRNMFIWRSNLLGSSGKGHEYMLKYLLGTRHGIQGKDLGEFGGSKPEEVKWHDEAPEGKVDLVVTLDFRMSSTCLYSDVVLPTATWYEKNDLNTSDMHPFIHPLTAATDPAWESRSDWDIYKGIAKAFSKVCVGHLGEETDLVTLPHQHDSPAELAQPEVKDWKKGECEPIPGKTMPALIEVKRNYPETYERFTSVGPLLETIGNGGKGIAWNTETEVELLGKLNYRKTEGPAKGRPKIESAIDAAEMILTLAPETNGHVAVKAWGALSKITGRDHTHLANNKEEEKIRFRDVVAQPRKIISSPTWSGLEDEHVSYNAGYTNVHELIPWRTVSGRQQFYQDHPWMRAFGESLLTYRPPINTKTVTGFAMPEDNGYPAKALNWITPHQKWGIHSTYSDNLLMLTLNRGGPVVWMSETDAQEIGIEDNDWIELFNANGAITARAIVSQRVKAGMVMMYHAQERQVNVPGSEVTKTRGGMHNSVTRVCPKPTHMIGGYAQLSYSFNYYGTVGSNRDEFVLIRKMKRVDWLDGEGNDSVQETVK
;
A
#
# COMPACT_ATOMS: atom_id res chain seq x y z
N MET A 1 -48.92 -36.24 -24.53
CA MET A 1 -48.89 -37.72 -24.35
C MET A 1 -49.29 -38.04 -22.92
N SER A 2 -50.03 -39.13 -22.69
CA SER A 2 -50.48 -39.50 -21.34
C SER A 2 -49.47 -40.47 -20.74
N HIS A 3 -48.72 -40.04 -19.71
CA HIS A 3 -47.81 -40.91 -18.95
C HIS A 3 -48.52 -42.13 -18.35
N PHE A 4 -49.83 -42.04 -18.11
CA PHE A 4 -50.64 -43.18 -17.67
C PHE A 4 -50.83 -44.21 -18.79
N LEU A 5 -51.08 -43.79 -20.04
CA LEU A 5 -51.21 -44.69 -21.18
C LEU A 5 -49.87 -45.32 -21.58
N ASP A 6 -48.76 -44.60 -21.45
CA ASP A 6 -47.41 -45.12 -21.74
C ASP A 6 -47.04 -46.30 -20.83
N ARG A 7 -47.51 -46.30 -19.57
CA ARG A 7 -47.32 -47.42 -18.62
C ARG A 7 -48.06 -48.69 -19.03
N LEU A 8 -49.12 -48.59 -19.85
CA LEU A 8 -49.84 -49.77 -20.37
C LEU A 8 -49.07 -50.49 -21.48
N ASN A 9 -48.01 -49.88 -22.03
CA ASN A 9 -47.12 -50.51 -23.00
C ASN A 9 -45.95 -51.30 -22.35
N PHE A 10 -45.95 -51.49 -21.04
CA PHE A 10 -44.84 -52.07 -20.26
C PHE A 10 -44.33 -53.44 -20.77
N PHE A 11 -45.21 -54.27 -21.32
CA PHE A 11 -44.90 -55.59 -21.89
C PHE A 11 -44.88 -55.63 -23.42
N ARG A 12 -45.16 -54.51 -24.12
CA ARG A 12 -45.28 -54.49 -25.59
C ARG A 12 -43.96 -54.27 -26.33
N LYS A 13 -42.90 -53.83 -25.63
CA LYS A 13 -41.55 -53.71 -26.21
C LYS A 13 -40.69 -54.88 -25.72
N ALA A 14 -40.23 -55.73 -26.63
CA ALA A 14 -39.15 -56.69 -26.32
C ALA A 14 -37.91 -55.88 -25.94
N ARG A 15 -37.39 -56.08 -24.72
CA ARG A 15 -36.25 -55.33 -24.20
C ARG A 15 -34.99 -56.06 -24.60
N GLU A 16 -33.99 -55.34 -25.09
CA GLU A 16 -32.70 -55.92 -25.45
C GLU A 16 -31.87 -56.13 -24.18
N PRO A 17 -31.61 -57.38 -23.77
CA PRO A 17 -30.69 -57.63 -22.67
C PRO A 17 -29.25 -57.34 -23.11
N PHE A 18 -28.42 -56.89 -22.19
CA PHE A 18 -26.98 -56.80 -22.40
C PHE A 18 -26.24 -57.35 -21.18
N ALA A 19 -24.95 -57.68 -21.37
CA ALA A 19 -24.10 -58.28 -20.35
C ALA A 19 -24.70 -59.56 -19.70
N ASN A 20 -25.06 -60.56 -20.52
CA ASN A 20 -25.65 -61.84 -20.08
C ASN A 20 -26.90 -61.66 -19.22
N ASP A 21 -27.87 -60.89 -19.72
CA ASP A 21 -29.13 -60.57 -19.02
C ASP A 21 -28.96 -59.81 -17.69
N HIS A 22 -27.76 -59.30 -17.37
CA HIS A 22 -27.53 -58.47 -16.19
C HIS A 22 -28.23 -57.11 -16.29
N GLY A 23 -28.30 -56.55 -17.51
CA GLY A 23 -28.97 -55.29 -17.80
C GLY A 23 -29.95 -55.41 -18.96
N GLU A 24 -30.86 -54.44 -19.06
CA GLU A 24 -31.77 -54.29 -20.19
C GLU A 24 -31.70 -52.84 -20.72
N THR A 25 -31.69 -52.68 -22.04
CA THR A 25 -31.77 -51.37 -22.69
C THR A 25 -33.23 -50.93 -22.73
N ARG A 26 -33.51 -49.69 -22.27
CA ARG A 26 -34.86 -49.11 -22.23
C ARG A 26 -34.99 -47.89 -23.14
N GLU A 27 -36.05 -47.89 -23.94
CA GLU A 27 -36.52 -46.72 -24.71
C GLU A 27 -37.79 -46.14 -24.07
N GLU A 28 -37.64 -45.58 -22.88
CA GLU A 28 -38.68 -44.88 -22.14
C GLU A 28 -38.56 -43.36 -22.31
N SER A 29 -39.65 -42.62 -22.07
CA SER A 29 -39.63 -41.16 -22.15
C SER A 29 -38.74 -40.56 -21.06
N ARG A 30 -37.76 -39.75 -21.47
CA ARG A 30 -36.85 -38.98 -20.59
C ARG A 30 -37.21 -37.49 -20.55
N GLY A 31 -38.47 -37.14 -20.85
CA GLY A 31 -38.92 -35.73 -20.90
C GLY A 31 -38.79 -34.96 -19.58
N TRP A 32 -38.75 -35.65 -18.43
CA TRP A 32 -38.52 -35.02 -17.13
C TRP A 32 -37.16 -34.30 -17.03
N GLU A 33 -36.19 -34.68 -17.88
CA GLU A 33 -34.88 -34.04 -17.95
C GLU A 33 -34.94 -32.57 -18.41
N ASP A 34 -36.03 -32.17 -19.09
CA ASP A 34 -36.25 -30.78 -19.50
C ASP A 34 -36.32 -29.83 -18.30
N GLY A 35 -36.68 -30.31 -17.10
CA GLY A 35 -36.66 -29.50 -15.89
C GLY A 35 -35.27 -28.94 -15.57
N TYR A 36 -34.22 -29.74 -15.70
CA TYR A 36 -32.84 -29.30 -15.51
C TYR A 36 -32.32 -28.47 -16.69
N ARG A 37 -32.69 -28.83 -17.92
CA ARG A 37 -32.32 -28.05 -19.12
C ARG A 37 -32.88 -26.62 -19.04
N GLN A 38 -34.14 -26.48 -18.64
CA GLN A 38 -34.81 -25.18 -18.47
C GLN A 38 -34.23 -24.36 -17.32
N ARG A 39 -33.68 -24.99 -16.27
CA ARG A 39 -32.93 -24.29 -15.22
C ARG A 39 -31.66 -23.65 -15.77
N TRP A 40 -30.90 -24.36 -16.60
CA TRP A 40 -29.62 -23.90 -17.17
C TRP A 40 -29.78 -22.84 -18.26
N GLN A 41 -30.84 -22.93 -19.07
CA GLN A 41 -31.18 -21.92 -20.08
C GLN A 41 -31.32 -20.53 -19.44
N HIS A 42 -30.86 -19.50 -20.14
CA HIS A 42 -30.78 -18.12 -19.67
C HIS A 42 -31.06 -17.15 -20.82
N ASP A 43 -31.32 -15.89 -20.48
CA ASP A 43 -31.74 -14.85 -21.44
C ASP A 43 -30.53 -14.29 -22.19
N LYS A 44 -29.45 -14.00 -21.45
CA LYS A 44 -28.18 -13.47 -21.98
C LYS A 44 -27.02 -13.71 -21.03
N ILE A 45 -25.81 -13.54 -21.55
CA ILE A 45 -24.57 -13.42 -20.79
C ILE A 45 -23.98 -12.03 -20.98
N VAL A 46 -23.43 -11.46 -19.92
CA VAL A 46 -22.80 -10.13 -19.95
C VAL A 46 -21.39 -10.25 -19.35
N ARG A 47 -20.39 -9.57 -19.94
CA ARG A 47 -19.03 -9.55 -19.38
C ARG A 47 -18.95 -8.54 -18.24
N SER A 48 -18.52 -8.97 -17.06
CA SER A 48 -18.13 -8.04 -15.98
C SER A 48 -16.95 -8.61 -15.19
N THR A 49 -16.56 -7.92 -14.13
CA THR A 49 -15.49 -8.30 -13.19
C THR A 49 -15.88 -7.84 -11.78
N HIS A 50 -14.96 -8.01 -10.82
CA HIS A 50 -15.16 -7.68 -9.42
C HIS A 50 -14.30 -6.50 -8.99
N GLY A 51 -14.94 -5.40 -8.58
CA GLY A 51 -14.28 -4.22 -8.03
C GLY A 51 -13.87 -4.40 -6.57
N VAL A 52 -13.03 -5.41 -6.30
CA VAL A 52 -12.55 -5.78 -4.96
C VAL A 52 -11.04 -5.97 -4.96
N ASN A 53 -10.38 -5.58 -3.86
CA ASN A 53 -8.93 -5.58 -3.71
C ASN A 53 -8.39 -7.01 -3.53
N CYS A 54 -8.26 -7.76 -4.62
CA CYS A 54 -7.87 -9.18 -4.57
C CYS A 54 -6.71 -9.55 -5.49
N THR A 55 -6.21 -8.62 -6.31
CA THR A 55 -5.29 -8.81 -7.46
C THR A 55 -5.83 -9.71 -8.58
N GLY A 56 -6.94 -10.41 -8.36
CA GLY A 56 -7.41 -11.42 -9.29
C GLY A 56 -7.77 -10.88 -10.68
N SER A 57 -8.38 -9.69 -10.76
CA SER A 57 -8.80 -9.05 -12.04
C SER A 57 -9.47 -10.06 -13.00
N CYS A 58 -10.40 -10.86 -12.48
CA CYS A 58 -11.01 -11.96 -13.22
C CYS A 58 -12.23 -11.48 -14.01
N SER A 59 -12.33 -11.83 -15.29
CA SER A 59 -13.47 -11.54 -16.15
C SER A 59 -14.48 -12.69 -16.05
N TRP A 60 -15.76 -12.35 -15.90
CA TRP A 60 -16.86 -13.30 -15.66
C TRP A 60 -17.98 -13.13 -16.67
N LYS A 61 -18.67 -14.25 -16.95
CA LYS A 61 -19.96 -14.34 -17.64
C LYS A 61 -21.05 -14.19 -16.60
N ILE A 62 -21.81 -13.09 -16.68
CA ILE A 62 -22.92 -12.81 -15.77
C ILE A 62 -24.20 -13.28 -16.42
N TYR A 63 -24.86 -14.27 -15.85
CA TYR A 63 -26.05 -14.90 -16.42
C TYR A 63 -27.31 -14.17 -15.96
N VAL A 64 -28.03 -13.62 -16.93
CA VAL A 64 -29.35 -13.03 -16.72
C VAL A 64 -30.41 -14.06 -17.13
N LYS A 65 -31.33 -14.37 -16.23
CA LYS A 65 -32.46 -15.28 -16.47
C LYS A 65 -33.71 -14.69 -15.82
N ASN A 66 -34.81 -14.67 -16.55
CA ASN A 66 -36.04 -13.99 -16.15
C ASN A 66 -35.82 -12.50 -15.84
N GLY A 67 -34.91 -11.84 -16.55
CA GLY A 67 -34.55 -10.45 -16.33
C GLY A 67 -33.77 -10.16 -15.03
N LEU A 68 -33.34 -11.18 -14.30
CA LEU A 68 -32.57 -11.07 -13.06
C LEU A 68 -31.18 -11.69 -13.22
N VAL A 69 -30.17 -11.15 -12.54
CA VAL A 69 -28.88 -11.83 -12.41
C VAL A 69 -29.07 -13.07 -11.54
N THR A 70 -28.60 -14.23 -12.00
CA THR A 70 -28.86 -15.51 -11.32
C THR A 70 -27.59 -16.22 -10.84
N TRP A 71 -26.55 -16.27 -11.67
CA TRP A 71 -25.24 -16.82 -11.31
C TRP A 71 -24.16 -16.24 -12.25
N GLU A 72 -22.92 -16.60 -11.98
CA GLU A 72 -21.75 -16.28 -12.80
C GLU A 72 -20.87 -17.52 -13.04
N THR A 73 -20.19 -17.54 -14.18
CA THR A 73 -19.06 -18.45 -14.44
C THR A 73 -17.91 -17.63 -15.04
N GLN A 74 -16.68 -18.10 -14.93
CA GLN A 74 -15.56 -17.35 -15.49
C GLN A 74 -15.67 -17.21 -17.03
N GLN A 75 -15.11 -16.12 -17.54
CA GLN A 75 -14.72 -16.03 -18.93
C GLN A 75 -13.44 -16.84 -19.14
N THR A 76 -13.25 -17.36 -20.36
CA THR A 76 -12.09 -18.18 -20.73
C THR A 76 -11.45 -17.70 -22.03
N ASP A 77 -11.73 -16.47 -22.41
CA ASP A 77 -11.38 -15.90 -23.71
C ASP A 77 -10.34 -14.76 -23.61
N TYR A 78 -9.58 -14.73 -22.51
CA TYR A 78 -8.36 -13.93 -22.45
C TYR A 78 -7.49 -14.19 -23.68
N PRO A 79 -6.84 -13.15 -24.25
CA PRO A 79 -5.78 -13.37 -25.24
C PRO A 79 -4.79 -14.40 -24.71
N ARG A 80 -4.53 -15.43 -25.52
CA ARG A 80 -3.66 -16.54 -25.13
C ARG A 80 -2.24 -16.04 -24.91
N THR A 81 -1.55 -16.68 -23.97
CA THR A 81 -0.11 -16.49 -23.79
C THR A 81 0.66 -17.21 -24.91
N ARG A 82 1.98 -17.08 -24.90
CA ARG A 82 2.86 -17.80 -25.83
C ARG A 82 2.67 -19.32 -25.73
N PRO A 83 2.94 -20.10 -26.78
CA PRO A 83 2.77 -21.55 -26.75
C PRO A 83 3.56 -22.30 -25.65
N ASP A 84 4.66 -21.71 -25.16
CA ASP A 84 5.49 -22.28 -24.09
C ASP A 84 4.98 -21.95 -22.67
N LEU A 85 3.94 -21.14 -22.55
CA LEU A 85 3.30 -20.74 -21.30
C LEU A 85 1.90 -21.36 -21.19
N PRO A 86 1.43 -21.70 -19.98
CA PRO A 86 0.02 -21.93 -19.76
C PRO A 86 -0.77 -20.63 -19.95
N ASN A 87 -2.05 -20.75 -20.31
CA ASN A 87 -2.94 -19.60 -20.44
C ASN A 87 -3.49 -19.20 -19.07
N HIS A 88 -4.00 -17.97 -18.96
CA HIS A 88 -4.60 -17.48 -17.73
C HIS A 88 -5.98 -18.09 -17.42
N GLU A 89 -6.68 -18.63 -18.41
CA GLU A 89 -8.03 -19.15 -18.20
C GLU A 89 -8.02 -20.37 -17.25
N PRO A 90 -9.05 -20.55 -16.40
CA PRO A 90 -10.26 -19.74 -16.27
C PRO A 90 -10.13 -18.58 -15.27
N ARG A 91 -9.00 -18.45 -14.55
CA ARG A 91 -8.90 -17.59 -13.35
C ARG A 91 -10.07 -17.87 -12.36
N GLY A 92 -10.53 -16.84 -11.67
CA GLY A 92 -11.63 -16.89 -10.71
C GLY A 92 -11.22 -17.41 -9.33
N CYS A 93 -12.14 -17.31 -8.38
CA CYS A 93 -11.95 -17.79 -7.02
C CYS A 93 -13.32 -18.05 -6.36
N PRO A 94 -13.40 -18.80 -5.24
CA PRO A 94 -14.68 -19.12 -4.59
C PRO A 94 -15.43 -17.87 -4.11
N ARG A 95 -14.71 -16.79 -3.76
CA ARG A 95 -15.34 -15.51 -3.39
C ARG A 95 -16.09 -14.91 -4.56
N GLY A 96 -15.39 -14.72 -5.69
CA GLY A 96 -15.97 -14.17 -6.92
C GLY A 96 -17.16 -14.98 -7.45
N ALA A 97 -17.10 -16.31 -7.35
CA ALA A 97 -18.20 -17.21 -7.72
C ALA A 97 -19.47 -17.07 -6.86
N SER A 98 -19.39 -16.36 -5.74
CA SER A 98 -20.51 -16.14 -4.82
C SER A 98 -21.13 -14.74 -4.91
N TYR A 99 -20.63 -13.86 -5.79
CA TYR A 99 -20.99 -12.44 -5.78
C TYR A 99 -22.44 -12.19 -6.14
N SER A 100 -23.02 -12.95 -7.08
CA SER A 100 -24.44 -12.84 -7.47
C SER A 100 -25.41 -12.92 -6.28
N TRP A 101 -25.03 -13.54 -5.15
CA TRP A 101 -25.81 -13.54 -3.92
C TRP A 101 -26.19 -12.13 -3.46
N TYR A 102 -25.26 -11.16 -3.54
CA TYR A 102 -25.49 -9.81 -3.03
C TYR A 102 -26.60 -9.06 -3.77
N MET A 103 -26.82 -9.37 -5.06
CA MET A 103 -27.77 -8.65 -5.93
C MET A 103 -29.12 -8.45 -5.24
N TYR A 104 -29.64 -9.50 -4.62
CA TYR A 104 -30.97 -9.52 -3.99
C TYR A 104 -30.96 -10.08 -2.56
N SER A 105 -29.79 -10.17 -1.94
CA SER A 105 -29.63 -10.66 -0.56
C SER A 105 -30.41 -9.84 0.46
N ALA A 106 -30.60 -10.41 1.65
CA ALA A 106 -31.19 -9.70 2.79
C ALA A 106 -30.36 -8.49 3.26
N ASN A 107 -29.05 -8.46 2.95
CA ASN A 107 -28.15 -7.39 3.38
C ASN A 107 -27.93 -6.29 2.32
N ARG A 108 -28.60 -6.38 1.16
CA ARG A 108 -28.52 -5.40 0.07
C ARG A 108 -29.05 -4.03 0.50
N LEU A 109 -28.26 -2.98 0.30
CA LEU A 109 -28.70 -1.60 0.43
C LEU A 109 -29.55 -1.20 -0.78
N LYS A 110 -30.77 -0.71 -0.51
CA LYS A 110 -31.81 -0.47 -1.53
C LYS A 110 -32.13 1.01 -1.73
N TYR A 111 -32.00 1.80 -0.67
CA TYR A 111 -32.44 3.19 -0.59
C TYR A 111 -31.39 4.03 0.13
N PRO A 112 -31.31 5.35 -0.12
CA PRO A 112 -30.56 6.25 0.73
C PRO A 112 -31.09 6.18 2.16
N LEU A 113 -30.18 5.99 3.13
CA LEU A 113 -30.50 5.88 4.55
C LEU A 113 -29.80 6.99 5.33
N ILE A 114 -30.45 7.48 6.38
CA ILE A 114 -29.90 8.46 7.31
C ILE A 114 -30.28 8.11 8.74
N ARG A 115 -29.42 8.46 9.68
CA ARG A 115 -29.69 8.33 11.12
C ARG A 115 -30.93 9.15 11.49
N LYS A 116 -31.96 8.52 12.08
CA LYS A 116 -33.22 9.19 12.44
C LYS A 116 -33.04 10.48 13.27
N PRO A 117 -32.21 10.51 14.34
CA PRO A 117 -31.86 11.74 15.04
C PRO A 117 -31.37 12.88 14.13
N LEU A 118 -30.49 12.59 13.18
CA LEU A 118 -29.95 13.62 12.28
C LEU A 118 -31.02 14.12 11.31
N LEU A 119 -31.81 13.22 10.71
CA LEU A 119 -32.88 13.61 9.79
C LEU A 119 -33.93 14.49 10.46
N LYS A 120 -34.26 14.20 11.73
CA LYS A 120 -35.19 15.02 12.51
C LYS A 120 -34.63 16.44 12.68
N LEU A 121 -33.39 16.56 13.15
CA LEU A 121 -32.72 17.85 13.32
C LEU A 121 -32.62 18.62 12.01
N TRP A 122 -32.29 17.93 10.92
CA TRP A 122 -32.20 18.52 9.58
C TRP A 122 -33.52 19.12 9.12
N ARG A 123 -34.62 18.36 9.20
CA ARG A 123 -35.94 18.85 8.78
C ARG A 123 -36.45 19.98 9.65
N GLU A 124 -36.21 19.93 10.96
CA GLU A 124 -36.55 21.03 11.88
C GLU A 124 -35.74 22.29 11.55
N ALA A 125 -34.44 22.17 11.29
CA ALA A 125 -33.59 23.29 10.89
C ALA A 125 -34.01 23.88 9.54
N ARG A 126 -34.35 23.04 8.54
CA ARG A 126 -34.82 23.50 7.22
C ARG A 126 -36.15 24.24 7.26
N GLN A 127 -36.99 24.02 8.27
CA GLN A 127 -38.21 24.82 8.49
C GLN A 127 -37.91 26.22 9.02
N GLN A 128 -36.80 26.38 9.76
CA GLN A 128 -36.40 27.63 10.40
C GLN A 128 -35.46 28.47 9.52
N HIS A 129 -34.68 27.80 8.66
CA HIS A 129 -33.67 28.41 7.79
C HIS A 129 -34.00 28.13 6.32
N GLY A 130 -34.24 29.20 5.56
CA GLY A 130 -34.46 29.12 4.11
C GLY A 130 -33.21 28.64 3.36
N ASP A 131 -32.03 29.02 3.84
CA ASP A 131 -30.73 28.55 3.36
C ASP A 131 -30.35 27.21 4.01
N PRO A 132 -30.06 26.15 3.24
CA PRO A 132 -29.70 24.85 3.79
C PRO A 132 -28.30 24.82 4.45
N VAL A 133 -27.38 25.72 4.11
CA VAL A 133 -26.08 25.86 4.79
C VAL A 133 -26.25 26.42 6.20
N ASP A 134 -27.10 27.43 6.36
CA ASP A 134 -27.44 27.98 7.68
C ASP A 134 -28.23 26.95 8.52
N ALA A 135 -29.08 26.14 7.88
CA ALA A 135 -29.74 25.02 8.54
C ALA A 135 -28.71 24.03 9.13
N TRP A 136 -27.68 23.66 8.36
CA TRP A 136 -26.59 22.80 8.86
C TRP A 136 -25.79 23.47 9.99
N ALA A 137 -25.45 24.76 9.84
CA ALA A 137 -24.77 25.54 10.88
C ALA A 137 -25.51 25.46 12.22
N SER A 138 -26.85 25.65 12.20
CA SER A 138 -27.71 25.60 13.41
C SER A 138 -27.71 24.25 14.15
N ILE A 139 -27.23 23.18 13.50
CA ILE A 139 -27.13 21.84 14.06
C ILE A 139 -25.71 21.59 14.57
N VAL A 140 -24.70 21.86 13.75
CA VAL A 140 -23.31 21.49 14.05
C VAL A 140 -22.64 22.45 15.05
N GLU A 141 -23.08 23.71 15.10
CA GLU A 141 -22.58 24.71 16.06
C GLU A 141 -23.21 24.57 17.45
N ASP A 142 -24.31 23.81 17.57
CA ASP A 142 -24.92 23.46 18.85
C ASP A 142 -24.33 22.12 19.36
N PRO A 143 -23.50 22.14 20.42
CA PRO A 143 -22.84 20.94 20.91
C PRO A 143 -23.82 19.86 21.38
N ALA A 144 -25.01 20.24 21.86
CA ALA A 144 -26.02 19.28 22.31
C ALA A 144 -26.65 18.56 21.12
N LYS A 145 -27.03 19.29 20.06
CA LYS A 145 -27.55 18.70 18.81
C LYS A 145 -26.50 17.84 18.11
N ALA A 146 -25.27 18.33 18.01
CA ALA A 146 -24.16 17.57 17.42
C ALA A 146 -23.92 16.24 18.17
N LYS A 147 -23.84 16.30 19.51
CA LYS A 147 -23.68 15.10 20.34
C LYS A 147 -24.85 14.12 20.21
N GLN A 148 -26.07 14.61 20.04
CA GLN A 148 -27.28 13.79 19.94
C GLN A 148 -27.21 12.78 18.79
N TYR A 149 -26.85 13.19 17.57
CA TYR A 149 -26.77 12.25 16.45
C TYR A 149 -25.44 11.49 16.42
N LYS A 150 -24.31 12.11 16.80
CA LYS A 150 -23.00 11.44 16.82
C LYS A 150 -22.98 10.22 17.76
N ARG A 151 -23.57 10.34 18.96
CA ARG A 151 -23.68 9.20 19.91
C ARG A 151 -24.61 8.08 19.43
N ALA A 152 -25.44 8.33 18.41
CA ALA A 152 -26.33 7.32 17.82
C ALA A 152 -25.66 6.48 16.71
N ARG A 153 -24.45 6.85 16.27
CA ARG A 153 -23.65 6.05 15.32
C ARG A 153 -23.40 4.65 15.91
N GLY A 154 -23.65 3.61 15.10
CA GLY A 154 -23.50 2.21 15.52
C GLY A 154 -24.65 1.61 16.34
N MET A 155 -25.68 2.40 16.69
CA MET A 155 -26.77 1.99 17.60
C MET A 155 -28.12 1.74 16.88
N GLY A 156 -28.09 1.47 15.56
CA GLY A 156 -29.32 1.31 14.75
C GLY A 156 -30.05 2.64 14.47
N GLY A 157 -31.35 2.57 14.18
CA GLY A 157 -32.19 3.76 13.95
C GLY A 157 -32.00 4.45 12.60
N PHE A 158 -31.57 3.72 11.57
CA PHE A 158 -31.61 4.20 10.18
C PHE A 158 -33.04 4.29 9.67
N VAL A 159 -33.32 5.32 8.87
CA VAL A 159 -34.59 5.51 8.16
C VAL A 159 -34.31 5.83 6.70
N ARG A 160 -35.24 5.42 5.82
CA ARG A 160 -35.20 5.77 4.40
C ARG A 160 -35.37 7.29 4.24
N ALA A 161 -34.59 7.87 3.34
CA ALA A 161 -34.71 9.24 2.86
C ALA A 161 -34.67 9.26 1.32
N ASP A 162 -34.75 10.45 0.74
CA ASP A 162 -34.72 10.67 -0.71
C ASP A 162 -33.34 11.21 -1.15
N TRP A 163 -32.93 10.89 -2.38
CA TRP A 163 -31.64 11.31 -2.94
C TRP A 163 -31.44 12.84 -2.92
N ASP A 164 -32.47 13.61 -3.27
CA ASP A 164 -32.36 15.06 -3.34
C ASP A 164 -32.21 15.69 -1.94
N GLU A 165 -32.91 15.17 -0.94
CA GLU A 165 -32.78 15.62 0.46
C GLU A 165 -31.38 15.35 1.00
N LEU A 166 -30.83 14.16 0.75
CA LEU A 166 -29.49 13.81 1.23
C LEU A 166 -28.39 14.52 0.43
N ASN A 167 -28.56 14.72 -0.87
CA ASN A 167 -27.63 15.52 -1.67
C ASN A 167 -27.58 16.98 -1.19
N GLU A 168 -28.72 17.60 -0.85
CA GLU A 168 -28.77 18.95 -0.26
C GLU A 168 -28.03 18.98 1.09
N LEU A 169 -28.34 18.05 2.00
CA LEU A 169 -27.69 17.97 3.32
C LEU A 169 -26.16 17.82 3.20
N ILE A 170 -25.70 16.87 2.37
CA ILE A 170 -24.28 16.60 2.16
C ILE A 170 -23.59 17.83 1.55
N ALA A 171 -24.19 18.42 0.52
CA ALA A 171 -23.68 19.64 -0.11
C ALA A 171 -23.56 20.79 0.90
N SER A 172 -24.60 21.02 1.70
CA SER A 172 -24.62 22.07 2.73
C SER A 172 -23.54 21.87 3.79
N SER A 173 -23.35 20.63 4.24
CA SER A 173 -22.30 20.29 5.19
C SER A 173 -20.90 20.58 4.61
N ASN A 174 -20.66 20.21 3.35
CA ASN A 174 -19.38 20.47 2.69
C ASN A 174 -19.13 21.97 2.46
N VAL A 175 -20.14 22.72 2.01
CA VAL A 175 -20.03 24.18 1.83
C VAL A 175 -19.74 24.87 3.16
N TYR A 176 -20.48 24.52 4.22
CA TYR A 176 -20.25 25.05 5.56
C TYR A 176 -18.81 24.77 6.02
N THR A 177 -18.37 23.51 5.93
CA THR A 177 -17.02 23.10 6.36
C THR A 177 -15.92 23.85 5.59
N ALA A 178 -16.03 23.92 4.27
CA ALA A 178 -15.07 24.64 3.43
C ALA A 178 -15.01 26.15 3.74
N LYS A 179 -16.17 26.79 3.93
CA LYS A 179 -16.28 28.22 4.26
C LYS A 179 -15.75 28.55 5.66
N GLN A 180 -16.08 27.73 6.65
CA GLN A 180 -15.76 28.03 8.04
C GLN A 180 -14.33 27.63 8.43
N TYR A 181 -13.93 26.41 8.07
CA TYR A 181 -12.68 25.81 8.54
C TYR A 181 -11.63 25.65 7.44
N GLY A 182 -12.08 25.39 6.21
CA GLY A 182 -11.21 25.17 5.06
C GLY A 182 -11.61 23.92 4.28
N PRO A 183 -11.35 23.89 2.97
CA PRO A 183 -11.73 22.77 2.12
C PRO A 183 -11.02 21.46 2.51
N ASP A 184 -9.83 21.55 3.12
CA ASP A 184 -9.04 20.43 3.61
C ASP A 184 -9.56 19.79 4.91
N ARG A 185 -10.72 20.24 5.43
CA ARG A 185 -11.48 19.56 6.49
C ARG A 185 -12.58 18.63 5.91
N VAL A 186 -12.68 18.54 4.59
CA VAL A 186 -13.50 17.56 3.85
C VAL A 186 -12.59 16.47 3.30
N ILE A 187 -12.81 15.24 3.75
CA ILE A 187 -11.91 14.10 3.56
C ILE A 187 -12.60 12.98 2.79
N GLY A 188 -11.88 12.32 1.89
CA GLY A 188 -12.32 11.08 1.25
C GLY A 188 -11.35 9.94 1.49
N PHE A 189 -11.90 8.78 1.86
CA PHE A 189 -11.20 7.51 1.91
C PHE A 189 -11.77 6.54 0.87
N SER A 190 -10.98 6.25 -0.16
CA SER A 190 -11.25 5.19 -1.13
C SER A 190 -9.94 4.56 -1.56
N PRO A 191 -9.80 3.22 -1.48
CA PRO A 191 -8.55 2.55 -1.77
C PRO A 191 -8.49 2.02 -3.20
N ILE A 192 -7.29 1.69 -3.68
CA ILE A 192 -7.06 0.73 -4.79
C ILE A 192 -7.87 1.08 -6.05
N PRO A 193 -7.46 2.08 -6.84
CA PRO A 193 -8.21 2.49 -8.02
C PRO A 193 -8.23 1.42 -9.12
N ALA A 194 -7.22 0.56 -9.20
CA ALA A 194 -7.09 -0.44 -10.27
C ALA A 194 -8.24 -1.47 -10.33
N MET A 195 -8.98 -1.67 -9.23
CA MET A 195 -10.12 -2.61 -9.22
C MET A 195 -11.41 -2.02 -9.85
N SER A 196 -11.53 -0.70 -9.92
CA SER A 196 -12.69 0.01 -10.49
C SER A 196 -12.35 1.49 -10.64
N MET A 197 -11.69 1.84 -11.74
CA MET A 197 -10.96 3.10 -11.92
C MET A 197 -11.86 4.35 -11.85
N VAL A 198 -13.01 4.32 -12.53
CA VAL A 198 -13.98 5.43 -12.58
C VAL A 198 -14.74 5.55 -11.26
N SER A 199 -15.04 4.42 -10.62
CA SER A 199 -15.67 4.41 -9.29
C SER A 199 -14.78 4.98 -8.19
N TYR A 200 -13.45 4.85 -8.30
CA TYR A 200 -12.54 5.63 -7.46
C TYR A 200 -12.57 7.10 -7.86
N ALA A 201 -12.41 7.38 -9.16
CA ALA A 201 -12.27 8.74 -9.67
C ALA A 201 -13.47 9.63 -9.36
N SER A 202 -14.67 9.07 -9.20
CA SER A 202 -15.88 9.82 -8.89
C SER A 202 -15.76 10.68 -7.63
N GLY A 203 -15.42 10.08 -6.49
CA GLY A 203 -15.26 10.81 -5.23
C GLY A 203 -13.99 11.65 -5.20
N ALA A 204 -12.89 11.11 -5.71
CA ALA A 204 -11.61 11.81 -5.75
C ALA A 204 -11.67 13.09 -6.62
N ARG A 205 -12.39 13.05 -7.75
CA ARG A 205 -12.54 14.19 -8.66
C ARG A 205 -13.37 15.28 -8.01
N TYR A 206 -14.49 14.90 -7.38
CA TYR A 206 -15.31 15.84 -6.60
C TYR A 206 -14.48 16.54 -5.53
N LEU A 207 -13.77 15.77 -4.69
CA LEU A 207 -12.95 16.29 -3.60
C LEU A 207 -11.86 17.21 -4.12
N SER A 208 -11.12 16.80 -5.15
CA SER A 208 -9.99 17.57 -5.67
C SER A 208 -10.44 18.90 -6.29
N LEU A 209 -11.61 18.93 -6.95
CA LEU A 209 -12.18 20.16 -7.50
C LEU A 209 -12.53 21.18 -6.40
N ILE A 210 -13.12 20.71 -5.29
CA ILE A 210 -13.48 21.58 -4.14
C ILE A 210 -12.33 21.82 -3.17
N GLY A 211 -11.17 21.17 -3.36
CA GLY A 211 -10.00 21.28 -2.48
C GLY A 211 -10.00 20.36 -1.26
N GLY A 212 -10.90 19.38 -1.22
CA GLY A 212 -10.90 18.30 -0.24
C GLY A 212 -9.71 17.35 -0.37
N VAL A 213 -9.50 16.54 0.65
CA VAL A 213 -8.33 15.66 0.80
C VAL A 213 -8.65 14.25 0.31
N CYS A 214 -7.77 13.71 -0.54
CA CYS A 214 -7.76 12.31 -0.93
C CYS A 214 -6.74 11.54 -0.08
N LEU A 215 -7.23 10.64 0.79
CA LEU A 215 -6.38 9.79 1.62
C LEU A 215 -5.77 8.64 0.81
N SER A 216 -4.51 8.33 1.08
CA SER A 216 -3.81 7.18 0.52
C SER A 216 -4.29 5.87 1.16
N PHE A 217 -3.88 4.76 0.56
CA PHE A 217 -4.29 3.43 0.98
C PHE A 217 -3.15 2.42 1.01
N TYR A 218 -2.14 2.52 0.14
CA TYR A 218 -1.15 1.47 -0.02
C TYR A 218 -0.22 1.38 1.20
N ASP A 219 0.28 2.53 1.64
CA ASP A 219 0.99 2.73 2.91
C ASP A 219 0.11 2.37 4.12
N TRP A 220 -1.12 2.90 4.16
CA TRP A 220 -2.08 2.66 5.24
C TRP A 220 -2.42 1.19 5.42
N TYR A 221 -2.56 0.45 4.33
CA TYR A 221 -2.87 -0.98 4.36
C TYR A 221 -1.70 -1.81 4.82
N CYS A 222 -0.49 -1.24 4.80
CA CYS A 222 0.78 -1.94 4.95
C CYS A 222 1.09 -2.82 3.74
N ASP A 223 0.52 -2.46 2.58
CA ASP A 223 0.76 -3.14 1.31
C ASP A 223 1.99 -2.53 0.61
N LEU A 224 2.26 -1.23 0.81
CA LEU A 224 3.53 -0.60 0.44
C LEU A 224 4.69 -1.30 1.16
N PRO A 225 5.71 -1.78 0.44
CA PRO A 225 6.97 -2.17 1.03
C PRO A 225 7.96 -0.99 0.92
N PRO A 226 8.24 -0.23 2.01
CA PRO A 226 9.16 0.93 1.96
C PRO A 226 10.56 0.60 1.41
N ALA A 227 10.97 -0.67 1.50
CA ALA A 227 12.18 -1.19 0.88
C ALA A 227 12.21 -1.03 -0.66
N SER A 228 11.06 -1.03 -1.35
CA SER A 228 11.01 -0.81 -2.81
C SER A 228 11.40 0.63 -3.19
N PRO A 229 10.78 1.68 -2.61
CA PRO A 229 11.26 3.06 -2.75
C PRO A 229 12.73 3.22 -2.36
N GLN A 230 13.15 2.65 -1.22
CA GLN A 230 14.54 2.72 -0.75
C GLN A 230 15.53 2.14 -1.77
N THR A 231 15.25 0.96 -2.32
CA THR A 231 16.19 0.27 -3.22
C THR A 231 16.11 0.74 -4.67
N TRP A 232 14.93 1.09 -5.17
CA TRP A 232 14.70 1.27 -6.61
C TRP A 232 14.13 2.63 -7.02
N GLY A 233 13.70 3.44 -6.05
CA GLY A 233 12.89 4.63 -6.33
C GLY A 233 11.60 4.26 -7.06
N GLU A 234 10.92 3.20 -6.62
CA GLU A 234 9.67 2.72 -7.20
C GLU A 234 8.67 2.39 -6.08
N GLN A 235 7.40 2.76 -6.24
CA GLN A 235 6.35 2.43 -5.27
C GLN A 235 6.26 0.92 -5.13
N THR A 236 5.95 0.26 -6.25
CA THR A 236 5.96 -1.18 -6.45
C THR A 236 5.91 -1.43 -7.96
N ASP A 237 6.74 -2.35 -8.43
CA ASP A 237 6.61 -2.93 -9.75
C ASP A 237 7.13 -4.36 -9.69
N VAL A 238 6.35 -5.30 -10.20
CA VAL A 238 6.57 -6.75 -10.03
C VAL A 238 6.33 -7.52 -11.32
N PRO A 239 6.97 -8.69 -11.50
CA PRO A 239 6.65 -9.58 -12.61
C PRO A 239 5.17 -10.00 -12.62
N GLU A 240 4.64 -10.30 -13.80
CA GLU A 240 3.31 -10.92 -13.91
C GLU A 240 3.35 -12.39 -13.45
N SER A 241 2.18 -12.98 -13.17
CA SER A 241 2.11 -14.39 -12.75
C SER A 241 2.60 -15.37 -13.82
N ALA A 242 2.43 -15.04 -15.10
CA ALA A 242 2.96 -15.85 -16.19
C ALA A 242 4.49 -15.95 -16.18
N ASP A 243 5.19 -14.93 -15.67
CA ASP A 243 6.64 -14.93 -15.56
C ASP A 243 7.16 -15.89 -14.47
N TRP A 244 6.32 -16.30 -13.51
CA TRP A 244 6.67 -17.37 -12.57
C TRP A 244 7.04 -18.66 -13.33
N TYR A 245 6.36 -18.91 -14.46
CA TYR A 245 6.60 -20.08 -15.31
C TYR A 245 7.97 -20.04 -16.05
N ASN A 246 8.59 -18.87 -16.10
CA ASN A 246 9.94 -18.69 -16.66
C ASN A 246 11.04 -18.97 -15.64
N SER A 247 10.71 -19.04 -14.34
CA SER A 247 11.67 -19.26 -13.25
C SER A 247 12.19 -20.68 -13.19
N GLY A 248 13.46 -20.86 -12.80
CA GLY A 248 14.10 -22.15 -12.50
C GLY A 248 14.07 -22.52 -11.01
N TYR A 249 13.87 -21.53 -10.12
CA TYR A 249 13.79 -21.75 -8.66
C TYR A 249 12.90 -20.68 -8.02
N ILE A 250 11.88 -21.09 -7.26
CA ILE A 250 10.96 -20.16 -6.62
C ILE A 250 10.89 -20.40 -5.10
N ILE A 251 11.07 -19.33 -4.33
CA ILE A 251 10.75 -19.31 -2.89
C ILE A 251 9.44 -18.54 -2.69
N ALA A 252 8.42 -19.19 -2.14
CA ALA A 252 7.21 -18.54 -1.65
C ALA A 252 7.39 -18.18 -0.17
N TRP A 253 7.80 -16.94 0.10
CA TRP A 253 8.16 -16.46 1.42
C TRP A 253 7.05 -15.58 2.01
N GLY A 254 6.35 -16.06 3.03
CA GLY A 254 5.26 -15.31 3.63
C GLY A 254 4.11 -14.94 2.68
N SER A 255 3.95 -15.71 1.60
CA SER A 255 2.92 -15.52 0.57
C SER A 255 2.11 -16.81 0.41
N ASN A 256 0.86 -16.79 0.86
CA ASN A 256 -0.02 -17.96 0.79
C ASN A 256 -0.72 -18.03 -0.58
N VAL A 257 0.05 -18.33 -1.62
CA VAL A 257 -0.35 -18.29 -3.05
C VAL A 257 -1.72 -18.93 -3.34
N PRO A 258 -2.04 -20.19 -2.98
CA PRO A 258 -3.33 -20.79 -3.34
C PRO A 258 -4.55 -20.10 -2.71
N GLN A 259 -4.39 -19.52 -1.52
CA GLN A 259 -5.46 -18.84 -0.80
C GLN A 259 -5.64 -17.39 -1.28
N THR A 260 -4.54 -16.66 -1.45
CA THR A 260 -4.53 -15.20 -1.62
C THR A 260 -4.27 -14.75 -3.06
N ARG A 261 -3.66 -15.62 -3.88
CA ARG A 261 -3.45 -15.50 -5.34
C ARG A 261 -4.11 -16.66 -6.08
N THR A 262 -5.30 -17.09 -5.62
CA THR A 262 -6.04 -18.24 -6.15
C THR A 262 -6.09 -18.32 -7.69
N PRO A 263 -6.44 -17.24 -8.44
CA PRO A 263 -6.53 -17.33 -9.89
C PRO A 263 -5.19 -17.50 -10.62
N ASP A 264 -4.07 -17.25 -9.94
CA ASP A 264 -2.71 -17.30 -10.50
C ASP A 264 -1.92 -18.51 -10.00
N ALA A 265 -2.43 -19.23 -9.00
CA ALA A 265 -1.75 -20.35 -8.37
C ALA A 265 -1.42 -21.49 -9.35
N HIS A 266 -2.14 -21.59 -10.48
CA HIS A 266 -1.86 -22.60 -11.49
C HIS A 266 -0.45 -22.43 -12.09
N PHE A 267 0.01 -21.20 -12.36
CA PHE A 267 1.37 -20.94 -12.85
C PHE A 267 2.44 -21.49 -11.88
N PHE A 268 2.22 -21.29 -10.58
CA PHE A 268 3.10 -21.83 -9.53
C PHE A 268 3.08 -23.37 -9.48
N THR A 269 1.92 -24.00 -9.66
CA THR A 269 1.84 -25.47 -9.64
C THR A 269 2.34 -26.12 -10.91
N GLU A 270 2.11 -25.50 -12.06
CA GLU A 270 2.42 -26.05 -13.38
C GLU A 270 3.91 -25.90 -13.70
N VAL A 271 4.56 -24.81 -13.26
CA VAL A 271 6.01 -24.62 -13.47
C VAL A 271 6.83 -25.73 -12.81
N ARG A 272 6.31 -26.35 -11.75
CA ARG A 272 6.94 -27.52 -11.12
C ARG A 272 7.08 -28.70 -12.09
N TYR A 273 6.13 -28.87 -13.02
CA TYR A 273 6.23 -29.89 -14.08
C TYR A 273 7.29 -29.57 -15.13
N LYS A 274 7.72 -28.30 -15.21
CA LYS A 274 8.88 -27.85 -16.01
C LYS A 274 10.22 -28.13 -15.31
N GLY A 275 10.20 -28.66 -14.08
CA GLY A 275 11.38 -29.01 -13.29
C GLY A 275 11.80 -27.94 -12.28
N THR A 276 11.02 -26.86 -12.13
CA THR A 276 11.32 -25.79 -11.17
C THR A 276 11.09 -26.26 -9.73
N LYS A 277 12.13 -26.15 -8.89
CA LYS A 277 12.01 -26.40 -7.45
C LYS A 277 11.28 -25.23 -6.79
N THR A 278 10.43 -25.55 -5.83
CA THR A 278 9.62 -24.62 -5.07
C THR A 278 9.79 -24.82 -3.57
N VAL A 279 10.00 -23.74 -2.82
CA VAL A 279 10.20 -23.76 -1.35
C VAL A 279 9.19 -22.84 -0.70
N SER A 280 8.55 -23.25 0.40
CA SER A 280 7.71 -22.36 1.22
C SER A 280 8.43 -22.00 2.52
N ILE A 281 8.36 -20.71 2.86
CA ILE A 281 8.84 -20.21 4.16
C ILE A 281 7.66 -19.55 4.86
N THR A 282 7.08 -20.28 5.81
CA THR A 282 5.91 -19.87 6.61
C THR A 282 6.00 -20.48 8.01
N PRO A 283 5.60 -19.75 9.07
CA PRO A 283 5.66 -20.27 10.44
C PRO A 283 4.70 -21.44 10.66
N ASP A 284 3.49 -21.37 10.09
CA ASP A 284 2.50 -22.43 10.08
C ASP A 284 2.61 -23.31 8.82
N TYR A 285 1.98 -24.48 8.85
CA TYR A 285 1.78 -25.29 7.64
C TYR A 285 0.62 -24.70 6.82
N ALA A 286 0.92 -23.58 6.15
CA ALA A 286 -0.02 -22.84 5.30
C ALA A 286 -0.36 -23.61 4.01
N GLU A 287 -1.41 -23.19 3.30
CA GLU A 287 -1.83 -23.88 2.07
C GLU A 287 -0.73 -23.92 0.99
N VAL A 288 0.13 -22.89 0.91
CA VAL A 288 1.28 -22.88 -0.01
C VAL A 288 2.27 -24.01 0.27
N SER A 289 2.46 -24.42 1.53
CA SER A 289 3.37 -25.52 1.90
C SER A 289 2.93 -26.88 1.35
N LYS A 290 1.64 -27.02 1.00
CA LYS A 290 1.13 -28.22 0.30
C LYS A 290 1.57 -28.27 -1.18
N LEU A 291 2.00 -27.15 -1.74
CA LEU A 291 2.37 -27.01 -3.15
C LEU A 291 3.88 -26.97 -3.39
N THR A 292 4.69 -26.97 -2.33
CA THR A 292 6.14 -26.83 -2.42
C THR A 292 6.87 -28.16 -2.18
N ASP A 293 8.11 -28.21 -2.61
CA ASP A 293 8.99 -29.37 -2.46
C ASP A 293 9.69 -29.37 -1.10
N GLU A 294 9.75 -28.22 -0.43
CA GLU A 294 10.34 -28.04 0.89
C GLU A 294 9.59 -26.95 1.68
N TRP A 295 9.47 -27.14 3.00
CA TRP A 295 8.85 -26.18 3.92
C TRP A 295 9.81 -25.85 5.07
N LEU A 296 10.04 -24.56 5.31
CA LEU A 296 10.85 -24.04 6.41
C LEU A 296 9.92 -23.33 7.41
N SER A 297 9.82 -23.86 8.64
CA SER A 297 8.98 -23.33 9.73
C SER A 297 9.73 -22.31 10.60
N VAL A 298 10.00 -21.15 10.02
CA VAL A 298 10.62 -20.01 10.70
C VAL A 298 9.74 -19.47 11.83
N LYS A 299 10.33 -19.00 12.94
CA LYS A 299 9.60 -18.17 13.91
C LYS A 299 9.10 -16.91 13.20
N GLN A 300 7.81 -16.60 13.33
CA GLN A 300 7.22 -15.48 12.61
C GLN A 300 7.88 -14.15 13.01
N GLY A 301 8.24 -13.32 12.04
CA GLY A 301 8.86 -12.01 12.31
C GLY A 301 10.38 -12.05 12.48
N THR A 302 11.00 -13.24 12.43
CA THR A 302 12.47 -13.39 12.44
C THR A 302 13.06 -13.64 11.06
N ASP A 303 12.27 -13.44 10.00
CA ASP A 303 12.61 -13.81 8.63
C ASP A 303 13.85 -13.06 8.09
N ALA A 304 14.09 -11.81 8.51
CA ALA A 304 15.30 -11.08 8.14
C ALA A 304 16.59 -11.77 8.64
N ALA A 305 16.57 -12.47 9.79
CA ALA A 305 17.72 -13.25 10.25
C ALA A 305 18.02 -14.42 9.30
N LEU A 306 16.97 -15.11 8.84
CA LEU A 306 17.07 -16.18 7.86
C LEU A 306 17.63 -15.66 6.52
N ALA A 307 17.08 -14.55 6.02
CA ALA A 307 17.53 -13.94 4.77
C ALA A 307 18.98 -13.44 4.83
N MET A 308 19.40 -12.88 5.98
CA MET A 308 20.78 -12.47 6.21
C MET A 308 21.76 -13.65 6.17
N ALA A 309 21.41 -14.79 6.77
CA ALA A 309 22.25 -15.98 6.68
C ALA A 309 22.30 -16.60 5.27
N MET A 310 21.19 -16.57 4.53
CA MET A 310 21.21 -16.97 3.13
C MET A 310 22.11 -16.03 2.31
N GLY A 311 22.00 -14.72 2.53
CA GLY A 311 22.87 -13.73 1.90
C GLY A 311 24.35 -13.88 2.27
N HIS A 312 24.68 -14.25 3.51
CA HIS A 312 26.04 -14.54 3.95
C HIS A 312 26.65 -15.69 3.12
N VAL A 313 25.91 -16.79 2.95
CA VAL A 313 26.36 -17.93 2.14
C VAL A 313 26.56 -17.52 0.67
N ILE A 314 25.62 -16.73 0.12
CA ILE A 314 25.71 -16.26 -1.27
C ILE A 314 26.94 -15.37 -1.47
N LEU A 315 27.15 -14.38 -0.61
CA LEU A 315 28.27 -13.45 -0.71
C LEU A 315 29.61 -14.17 -0.50
N LYS A 316 29.70 -15.05 0.50
CA LYS A 316 30.90 -15.84 0.78
C LYS A 316 31.26 -16.77 -0.39
N GLU A 317 30.32 -17.56 -0.88
CA GLU A 317 30.63 -18.62 -1.84
C GLU A 317 30.67 -18.14 -3.30
N PHE A 318 29.79 -17.20 -3.69
CA PHE A 318 29.60 -16.80 -5.10
C PHE A 318 30.17 -15.41 -5.44
N HIS A 319 30.62 -14.64 -4.46
CA HIS A 319 31.29 -13.34 -4.70
C HIS A 319 32.73 -13.30 -4.19
N LEU A 320 33.09 -14.09 -3.17
CA LEU A 320 34.43 -14.11 -2.59
C LEU A 320 35.20 -15.39 -2.93
N ASP A 321 34.75 -16.56 -2.46
CA ASP A 321 35.53 -17.81 -2.58
C ASP A 321 35.58 -18.33 -4.02
N LYS A 322 34.45 -18.27 -4.74
CA LYS A 322 34.35 -18.62 -6.16
C LYS A 322 33.46 -17.61 -6.90
N PRO A 323 34.02 -16.43 -7.23
CA PRO A 323 33.25 -15.34 -7.84
C PRO A 323 32.53 -15.79 -9.13
N SER A 324 31.21 -15.63 -9.18
CA SER A 324 30.42 -15.81 -10.40
C SER A 324 30.64 -14.64 -11.34
N ALA A 325 31.09 -14.92 -12.57
CA ALA A 325 31.27 -13.89 -13.59
C ALA A 325 29.97 -13.13 -13.88
N TYR A 326 28.82 -13.81 -13.84
CA TYR A 326 27.54 -13.17 -14.06
C TYR A 326 27.16 -12.24 -12.90
N PHE A 327 27.28 -12.71 -11.66
CA PHE A 327 26.90 -11.92 -10.48
C PHE A 327 27.80 -10.71 -10.30
N THR A 328 29.12 -10.88 -10.43
CA THR A 328 30.09 -9.79 -10.29
C THR A 328 29.80 -8.66 -11.27
N GLU A 329 29.58 -8.96 -12.54
CA GLU A 329 29.29 -7.94 -13.56
C GLU A 329 27.90 -7.32 -13.38
N TYR A 330 26.92 -8.11 -12.92
CA TYR A 330 25.60 -7.59 -12.61
C TYR A 330 25.66 -6.53 -11.50
N VAL A 331 26.26 -6.85 -10.35
CA VAL A 331 26.27 -5.92 -9.21
C VAL A 331 27.16 -4.70 -9.46
N ARG A 332 28.23 -4.85 -10.25
CA ARG A 332 29.09 -3.73 -10.68
C ARG A 332 28.30 -2.69 -11.47
N LYS A 333 27.45 -3.13 -12.39
CA LYS A 333 26.73 -2.23 -13.30
C LYS A 333 25.42 -1.71 -12.70
N TYR A 334 24.69 -2.57 -12.01
CA TYR A 334 23.29 -2.33 -11.67
C TYR A 334 23.02 -2.06 -10.18
N SER A 335 24.05 -2.03 -9.33
CA SER A 335 23.91 -1.68 -7.92
C SER A 335 24.83 -0.52 -7.50
N ASP A 336 24.64 -0.02 -6.29
CA ASP A 336 25.54 0.96 -5.68
C ASP A 336 26.78 0.35 -5.01
N MET A 337 27.02 -0.97 -5.13
CA MET A 337 28.20 -1.65 -4.58
C MET A 337 29.56 -1.00 -4.88
N PRO A 338 29.87 -0.51 -6.10
CA PRO A 338 31.18 0.11 -6.38
C PRO A 338 31.30 1.57 -5.89
N PHE A 339 30.23 2.16 -5.36
CA PHE A 339 30.24 3.57 -4.95
C PHE A 339 30.91 3.75 -3.60
N LEU A 340 31.57 4.90 -3.44
CA LEU A 340 32.37 5.19 -2.26
C LEU A 340 31.52 5.85 -1.16
N VAL A 341 31.67 5.33 0.06
CA VAL A 341 31.10 5.85 1.30
C VAL A 341 32.24 6.41 2.15
N GLU A 342 32.07 7.61 2.67
CA GLU A 342 33.05 8.17 3.61
C GLU A 342 32.96 7.51 4.98
N LEU A 343 34.08 7.47 5.68
CA LEU A 343 34.16 7.02 7.06
C LEU A 343 34.30 8.22 8.00
N GLU A 344 33.35 8.37 8.92
CA GLU A 344 33.35 9.39 9.96
C GLU A 344 34.13 8.86 11.17
N ALA A 345 35.14 9.60 11.63
CA ALA A 345 35.98 9.19 12.75
C ALA A 345 35.26 9.35 14.10
N CYS A 346 35.37 8.34 14.95
CA CYS A 346 34.89 8.36 16.34
C CYS A 346 36.00 8.79 17.30
N GLU A 347 35.64 9.25 18.50
CA GLU A 347 36.60 9.72 19.53
C GLU A 347 37.57 8.61 19.99
N ASP A 348 37.15 7.35 19.89
CA ASP A 348 37.94 6.16 20.28
C ASP A 348 38.91 5.68 19.18
N GLY A 349 38.95 6.37 18.03
CA GLY A 349 39.80 6.03 16.89
C GLY A 349 39.20 4.97 15.95
N SER A 350 37.99 4.48 16.21
CA SER A 350 37.20 3.72 15.24
C SER A 350 36.49 4.64 14.25
N PHE A 351 35.77 4.07 13.29
CA PHE A 351 35.01 4.80 12.28
C PHE A 351 33.57 4.30 12.20
N VAL A 352 32.66 5.15 11.72
CA VAL A 352 31.31 4.76 11.30
C VAL A 352 31.06 5.11 9.83
N PRO A 353 30.25 4.33 9.10
CA PRO A 353 29.90 4.67 7.72
C PRO A 353 29.06 5.97 7.66
N GLY A 354 29.58 6.97 6.94
CA GLY A 354 28.99 8.30 6.71
C GLY A 354 28.13 8.36 5.46
N LYS A 355 28.21 9.46 4.68
CA LYS A 355 27.42 9.59 3.43
C LYS A 355 28.13 8.96 2.23
N GLN A 356 27.39 8.64 1.17
CA GLN A 356 28.04 8.39 -0.12
C GLN A 356 28.75 9.67 -0.58
N LEU A 357 30.01 9.53 -0.99
CA LEU A 357 30.80 10.64 -1.51
C LEU A 357 30.17 11.19 -2.79
N ARG A 358 30.18 12.51 -2.92
CA ARG A 358 29.57 13.25 -4.02
C ARG A 358 30.63 13.94 -4.85
N ALA A 359 30.31 14.27 -6.10
CA ALA A 359 31.21 15.06 -6.94
C ALA A 359 31.58 16.41 -6.28
N ALA A 360 30.63 17.02 -5.57
CA ALA A 360 30.83 18.26 -4.79
C ALA A 360 31.81 18.15 -3.62
N ASP A 361 32.20 16.94 -3.20
CA ASP A 361 33.16 16.75 -2.10
C ASP A 361 34.63 16.93 -2.57
N PHE A 362 34.88 17.06 -3.88
CA PHE A 362 36.21 17.09 -4.49
C PHE A 362 36.50 18.36 -5.29
N ASP A 363 37.77 18.62 -5.54
CA ASP A 363 38.22 19.82 -6.26
C ASP A 363 37.55 19.96 -7.64
N ALA A 364 37.23 21.20 -7.99
CA ALA A 364 36.46 21.56 -9.18
C ALA A 364 35.17 20.73 -9.40
N ASN A 365 34.56 20.19 -8.33
CA ASN A 365 33.38 19.33 -8.38
C ASN A 365 33.51 18.11 -9.32
N LEU A 366 34.73 17.61 -9.55
CA LEU A 366 35.03 16.61 -10.60
C LEU A 366 34.45 16.99 -11.99
N GLY A 367 34.52 18.27 -12.34
CA GLY A 367 34.03 18.78 -13.62
C GLY A 367 32.50 18.85 -13.73
N GLN A 368 31.75 18.71 -12.62
CA GLN A 368 30.30 18.76 -12.62
C GLN A 368 29.77 20.12 -12.15
N ASP A 369 29.23 20.91 -13.09
CA ASP A 369 28.62 22.22 -12.78
C ASP A 369 27.16 22.12 -12.32
N ASN A 370 26.43 21.09 -12.78
CA ASN A 370 25.02 20.86 -12.46
C ASN A 370 24.88 19.76 -11.40
N ASN A 371 24.18 20.10 -10.31
CA ASN A 371 23.87 19.21 -9.17
C ASN A 371 25.03 18.30 -8.71
N PRO A 372 26.27 18.81 -8.51
CA PRO A 372 27.41 17.98 -8.10
C PRO A 372 27.21 17.30 -6.74
N GLU A 373 26.38 17.85 -5.87
CA GLU A 373 26.00 17.29 -4.56
C GLU A 373 25.08 16.06 -4.67
N TRP A 374 24.51 15.80 -5.84
CA TRP A 374 23.62 14.67 -6.14
C TRP A 374 24.20 13.66 -7.14
N LYS A 375 25.52 13.73 -7.38
CA LYS A 375 26.25 12.82 -8.26
C LYS A 375 27.25 12.01 -7.44
N THR A 376 26.98 10.71 -7.30
CA THR A 376 27.79 9.78 -6.51
C THR A 376 29.06 9.38 -7.25
N VAL A 377 30.14 9.09 -6.52
CA VAL A 377 31.46 8.77 -7.10
C VAL A 377 31.88 7.32 -6.91
N ALA A 378 32.74 6.83 -7.80
CA ALA A 378 33.39 5.52 -7.72
C ALA A 378 34.88 5.63 -8.08
N TRP A 379 35.65 4.59 -7.77
CA TRP A 379 37.02 4.43 -8.26
C TRP A 379 37.00 3.60 -9.56
N ASP A 380 37.61 4.10 -10.63
CA ASP A 380 37.75 3.38 -11.89
C ASP A 380 39.07 2.62 -11.89
N GLU A 381 39.00 1.29 -11.97
CA GLU A 381 40.16 0.40 -11.93
C GLU A 381 41.07 0.58 -13.15
N THR A 382 40.50 0.92 -14.32
CA THR A 382 41.26 0.99 -15.57
C THR A 382 42.15 2.22 -15.67
N ARG A 383 41.69 3.34 -15.08
CA ARG A 383 42.39 4.63 -15.09
C ARG A 383 42.99 4.99 -13.73
N ASP A 384 42.74 4.17 -12.72
CA ASP A 384 43.19 4.35 -11.33
C ASP A 384 42.90 5.76 -10.78
N GLN A 385 41.64 6.20 -10.90
CA GLN A 385 41.21 7.53 -10.48
C GLN A 385 39.73 7.56 -10.04
N LEU A 386 39.36 8.65 -9.36
CA LEU A 386 37.96 8.96 -9.07
C LEU A 386 37.20 9.32 -10.35
N VAL A 387 35.96 8.83 -10.45
CA VAL A 387 35.06 9.12 -11.57
C VAL A 387 33.65 9.41 -11.08
N VAL A 388 32.86 10.08 -11.91
CA VAL A 388 31.43 10.29 -11.73
C VAL A 388 30.69 9.42 -12.76
N PRO A 389 30.20 8.21 -12.39
CA PRO A 389 29.44 7.37 -13.29
C PRO A 389 28.13 8.05 -13.74
N ARG A 390 27.74 7.89 -15.00
CA ARG A 390 26.42 8.34 -15.52
C ARG A 390 25.26 7.77 -14.71
N GLY A 391 24.08 8.38 -14.76
CA GLY A 391 22.85 7.81 -14.20
C GLY A 391 22.48 8.19 -12.77
N SER A 392 23.39 8.74 -11.95
CA SER A 392 23.02 9.29 -10.63
C SER A 392 21.95 10.38 -10.76
N ILE A 393 21.16 10.59 -9.69
CA ILE A 393 19.97 11.44 -9.76
C ILE A 393 20.25 12.88 -10.19
N GLY A 394 21.45 13.40 -9.90
CA GLY A 394 21.88 14.73 -10.35
C GLY A 394 21.98 14.90 -11.87
N PHE A 395 22.00 13.82 -12.67
CA PHE A 395 21.94 13.91 -14.14
C PHE A 395 20.51 13.95 -14.68
N ARG A 396 19.50 13.68 -13.84
CA ARG A 396 18.10 13.60 -14.27
C ARG A 396 17.50 14.98 -14.54
N TRP A 397 17.95 15.99 -13.81
CA TRP A 397 17.38 17.33 -13.78
C TRP A 397 18.44 18.41 -14.01
N GLY A 398 18.04 19.58 -14.52
CA GLY A 398 18.89 20.78 -14.55
C GLY A 398 19.99 20.81 -15.61
N GLU A 399 20.29 19.69 -16.29
CA GLU A 399 21.30 19.66 -17.35
C GLU A 399 20.91 20.57 -18.54
N LYS A 400 21.89 21.35 -19.02
CA LYS A 400 21.76 22.16 -20.24
C LYS A 400 21.53 21.24 -21.44
N GLU A 401 20.78 21.70 -22.46
CA GLU A 401 20.41 20.87 -23.63
C GLU A 401 21.60 20.13 -24.28
N GLU A 402 22.75 20.80 -24.41
CA GLU A 402 24.00 20.22 -24.96
C GLU A 402 24.65 19.13 -24.09
N ASN A 403 24.27 19.04 -22.81
CA ASN A 403 24.77 18.07 -21.83
C ASN A 403 23.72 17.07 -21.35
N GLN A 404 22.48 17.14 -21.87
CA GLN A 404 21.44 16.16 -21.58
C GLN A 404 21.81 14.77 -22.12
N GLY A 405 21.06 13.75 -21.67
CA GLY A 405 21.27 12.38 -22.11
C GLY A 405 22.33 11.60 -21.32
N LYS A 406 22.70 12.08 -20.12
CA LYS A 406 23.64 11.40 -19.20
C LYS A 406 22.95 10.60 -18.09
N TRP A 407 21.61 10.64 -18.01
CA TRP A 407 20.86 9.84 -17.04
C TRP A 407 20.59 8.43 -17.59
N ASN A 408 21.65 7.62 -17.68
CA ASN A 408 21.60 6.24 -18.15
C ASN A 408 22.62 5.35 -17.41
N LEU A 409 22.47 4.04 -17.53
CA LEU A 409 23.33 3.01 -16.93
C LEU A 409 24.39 2.48 -17.90
N GLU A 410 24.81 3.30 -18.86
CA GLU A 410 26.00 2.97 -19.65
C GLU A 410 27.22 2.96 -18.72
N PRO A 411 28.17 2.03 -18.89
CA PRO A 411 29.41 1.98 -18.11
C PRO A 411 30.35 3.09 -18.58
N ARG A 412 29.92 4.34 -18.42
CA ARG A 412 30.64 5.55 -18.79
C ARG A 412 30.63 6.56 -17.66
N ASP A 413 31.65 7.39 -17.60
CA ASP A 413 31.66 8.57 -16.76
C ASP A 413 30.88 9.76 -17.38
N ALA A 414 30.85 10.87 -16.66
CA ALA A 414 30.18 12.09 -17.07
C ALA A 414 30.71 12.70 -18.38
N ASP A 415 31.98 12.44 -18.73
CA ASP A 415 32.64 12.91 -19.95
C ASP A 415 32.42 11.95 -21.12
N GLY A 416 31.93 10.75 -20.83
CA GLY A 416 31.59 9.72 -21.81
C GLY A 416 32.69 8.71 -22.05
N GLU A 417 33.77 8.73 -21.27
CA GLU A 417 34.80 7.70 -21.30
C GLU A 417 34.26 6.40 -20.67
N GLU A 418 34.67 5.25 -21.20
CA GLU A 418 34.30 3.95 -20.65
C GLU A 418 34.97 3.74 -19.28
N ILE A 419 34.24 3.18 -18.33
CA ILE A 419 34.72 2.96 -16.96
C ILE A 419 34.52 1.52 -16.51
N HIS A 420 35.41 1.06 -15.64
CA HIS A 420 35.29 -0.19 -14.92
C HIS A 420 35.31 0.11 -13.41
N PRO A 421 34.16 0.42 -12.79
CA PRO A 421 34.10 0.79 -11.38
C PRO A 421 34.57 -0.39 -10.51
N LEU A 422 35.55 -0.14 -9.64
CA LEU A 422 36.12 -1.13 -8.74
C LEU A 422 35.06 -1.52 -7.68
N LEU A 423 34.85 -2.83 -7.49
CA LEU A 423 33.92 -3.33 -6.48
C LEU A 423 34.52 -3.32 -5.08
N THR A 424 35.79 -3.69 -4.91
CA THR A 424 36.42 -3.85 -3.59
C THR A 424 37.79 -3.19 -3.56
N LEU A 425 38.13 -2.55 -2.44
CA LEU A 425 39.45 -1.94 -2.22
C LEU A 425 40.50 -2.93 -1.68
N ALA A 426 40.18 -4.23 -1.58
CA ALA A 426 41.06 -5.23 -0.99
C ALA A 426 42.52 -5.20 -1.46
N GLU A 427 42.75 -4.96 -2.75
CA GLU A 427 44.09 -4.89 -3.35
C GLU A 427 44.53 -3.44 -3.68
N HIS A 428 43.69 -2.44 -3.39
CA HIS A 428 43.87 -1.02 -3.79
C HIS A 428 43.72 -0.02 -2.62
N HIS A 429 43.78 -0.52 -1.38
CA HIS A 429 43.63 0.30 -0.16
C HIS A 429 44.94 0.91 0.30
N ASP A 430 44.82 2.04 0.99
CA ASP A 430 45.96 2.74 1.61
C ASP A 430 46.04 2.46 3.12
N ASP A 431 44.94 2.01 3.72
CA ASP A 431 44.79 1.78 5.15
C ASP A 431 43.76 0.68 5.44
N VAL A 432 43.77 0.14 6.66
CA VAL A 432 42.72 -0.78 7.16
C VAL A 432 42.00 -0.09 8.31
N ALA A 433 40.75 0.32 8.05
CA ALA A 433 39.94 1.03 9.01
C ALA A 433 39.14 0.05 9.89
N LYS A 434 39.12 0.30 11.21
CA LYS A 434 38.22 -0.38 12.13
C LYS A 434 36.87 0.33 12.13
N VAL A 435 35.86 -0.27 11.50
CA VAL A 435 34.54 0.34 11.25
C VAL A 435 33.47 -0.33 12.13
N ALA A 436 32.63 0.48 12.75
CA ALA A 436 31.58 0.07 13.67
C ALA A 436 30.24 -0.10 12.94
N PHE A 437 29.51 -1.18 13.26
CA PHE A 437 28.20 -1.52 12.70
C PHE A 437 27.20 -1.78 13.83
N PRO A 438 25.92 -1.38 13.67
CA PRO A 438 24.92 -1.64 14.69
C PRO A 438 24.42 -3.09 14.62
N TYR A 439 24.21 -3.70 15.79
CA TYR A 439 23.70 -5.05 15.92
C TYR A 439 22.53 -5.13 16.91
N PHE A 440 21.37 -5.52 16.40
CA PHE A 440 20.13 -5.61 17.18
C PHE A 440 19.73 -7.06 17.50
N GLY A 441 20.46 -8.06 16.97
CA GLY A 441 20.16 -9.47 17.23
C GLY A 441 20.44 -9.95 18.65
N GLY A 442 21.11 -9.12 19.46
CA GLY A 442 21.34 -9.33 20.88
C GLY A 442 20.25 -8.77 21.79
N ILE A 443 19.27 -8.02 21.25
CA ILE A 443 18.19 -7.46 22.05
C ILE A 443 17.30 -8.59 22.58
N ALA A 444 17.24 -8.70 23.90
CA ALA A 444 16.39 -9.68 24.56
C ALA A 444 14.90 -9.32 24.36
N HIS A 445 14.09 -10.34 24.05
CA HIS A 445 12.64 -10.20 23.93
C HIS A 445 11.94 -11.37 24.62
N GLU A 446 10.82 -11.12 25.29
CA GLU A 446 10.07 -12.13 26.07
C GLU A 446 9.58 -13.34 25.25
N HIS A 447 9.35 -13.20 23.94
CA HIS A 447 8.67 -14.19 23.11
C HIS A 447 9.48 -14.63 21.88
N PHE A 448 10.68 -14.07 21.71
CA PHE A 448 11.59 -14.34 20.60
C PHE A 448 13.00 -14.61 21.11
N ASP A 449 13.65 -15.62 20.53
CA ASP A 449 15.03 -15.94 20.85
C ASP A 449 15.98 -14.86 20.30
N HIS A 450 17.13 -14.72 20.94
CA HIS A 450 18.16 -13.74 20.61
C HIS A 450 19.55 -14.37 20.75
N VAL A 451 20.55 -13.76 20.13
CA VAL A 451 21.95 -14.18 20.27
C VAL A 451 22.73 -13.02 20.88
N ALA A 452 23.09 -13.18 22.15
CA ALA A 452 23.87 -12.19 22.90
C ALA A 452 25.15 -11.80 22.17
N GLY A 453 25.47 -10.52 22.18
CA GLY A 453 26.63 -9.92 21.54
C GLY A 453 26.71 -8.43 21.87
N ASN A 454 27.79 -7.77 21.46
CA ASN A 454 27.91 -6.32 21.60
C ASN A 454 26.90 -5.63 20.67
N GLU A 455 26.27 -4.55 21.14
CA GLU A 455 25.34 -3.74 20.34
C GLU A 455 26.05 -3.07 19.15
N VAL A 456 27.37 -2.95 19.22
CA VAL A 456 28.27 -2.46 18.18
C VAL A 456 29.25 -3.56 17.81
N LEU A 457 29.30 -3.90 16.52
CA LEU A 457 30.26 -4.83 15.94
C LEU A 457 31.38 -4.05 15.24
N PHE A 458 32.61 -4.50 15.37
CA PHE A 458 33.76 -3.91 14.69
C PHE A 458 34.28 -4.82 13.59
N HIS A 459 34.48 -4.24 12.40
CA HIS A 459 35.06 -4.94 11.26
C HIS A 459 36.26 -4.17 10.71
N SER A 460 37.24 -4.89 10.17
CA SER A 460 38.42 -4.34 9.53
C SER A 460 38.19 -4.21 8.02
N LEU A 461 38.08 -2.99 7.51
CA LEU A 461 37.80 -2.73 6.09
C LEU A 461 39.00 -2.11 5.36
N PRO A 462 39.24 -2.52 4.11
CA PRO A 462 40.23 -1.88 3.24
C PRO A 462 39.72 -0.48 2.84
N ALA A 463 40.45 0.56 3.24
CA ALA A 463 40.04 1.95 3.05
C ALA A 463 41.03 2.73 2.17
N LYS A 464 40.49 3.63 1.36
CA LYS A 464 41.28 4.54 0.52
C LYS A 464 41.29 5.94 1.10
N ARG A 465 42.45 6.60 1.12
CA ARG A 465 42.59 7.97 1.61
C ARG A 465 42.40 8.94 0.45
N LEU A 466 41.43 9.83 0.57
CA LEU A 466 41.08 10.81 -0.45
C LEU A 466 41.19 12.24 0.09
N LYS A 467 41.50 13.18 -0.80
CA LYS A 467 41.57 14.61 -0.48
C LYS A 467 40.28 15.30 -0.88
N LYS A 468 39.59 15.94 0.06
CA LYS A 468 38.38 16.74 -0.22
C LYS A 468 38.73 18.14 -0.75
N ALA A 469 37.74 18.79 -1.34
CA ALA A 469 37.84 20.17 -1.85
C ALA A 469 38.23 21.19 -0.78
N ASP A 470 37.84 20.97 0.48
CA ASP A 470 38.18 21.81 1.62
C ASP A 470 39.62 21.58 2.16
N GLY A 471 40.36 20.65 1.55
CA GLY A 471 41.72 20.28 1.94
C GLY A 471 41.80 19.25 3.07
N SER A 472 40.68 18.76 3.60
CA SER A 472 40.66 17.67 4.58
C SER A 472 40.94 16.31 3.93
N ASP A 473 41.53 15.39 4.70
CA ASP A 473 41.66 13.98 4.28
C ASP A 473 40.44 13.20 4.78
N VAL A 474 39.93 12.29 3.95
CA VAL A 474 38.83 11.38 4.29
C VAL A 474 39.22 9.95 3.95
N LEU A 475 38.82 9.00 4.81
CA LEU A 475 38.87 7.58 4.46
C LEU A 475 37.56 7.19 3.78
N ALA A 476 37.66 6.42 2.71
CA ALA A 476 36.51 5.94 1.96
C ALA A 476 36.58 4.43 1.74
N VAL A 477 35.41 3.80 1.74
CA VAL A 477 35.22 2.37 1.46
C VAL A 477 34.16 2.19 0.39
N THR A 478 34.16 1.07 -0.32
CA THR A 478 33.05 0.74 -1.23
C THR A 478 31.84 0.22 -0.45
N VAL A 479 30.64 0.35 -1.02
CA VAL A 479 29.44 -0.30 -0.47
C VAL A 479 29.59 -1.83 -0.47
N PHE A 480 30.30 -2.43 -1.42
CA PHE A 480 30.59 -3.87 -1.41
C PHE A 480 31.42 -4.30 -0.19
N ASP A 481 32.47 -3.54 0.15
CA ASP A 481 33.30 -3.83 1.33
C ASP A 481 32.49 -3.68 2.62
N LEU A 482 31.64 -2.64 2.70
CA LEU A 482 30.68 -2.48 3.79
C LEU A 482 29.68 -3.64 3.89
N MET A 483 29.19 -4.15 2.75
CA MET A 483 28.29 -5.29 2.70
C MET A 483 28.98 -6.58 3.20
N CYS A 484 30.21 -6.86 2.77
CA CYS A 484 30.95 -8.03 3.27
C CYS A 484 31.11 -7.99 4.79
N ALA A 485 31.49 -6.84 5.33
CA ALA A 485 31.59 -6.62 6.76
C ALA A 485 30.23 -6.77 7.46
N ASN A 486 29.18 -6.11 6.97
CA ASN A 486 27.83 -6.16 7.55
C ASN A 486 27.21 -7.57 7.55
N TYR A 487 27.51 -8.39 6.54
CA TYR A 487 27.12 -9.81 6.52
C TYR A 487 27.98 -10.69 7.44
N GLY A 488 28.91 -10.11 8.19
CA GLY A 488 29.74 -10.79 9.17
C GLY A 488 30.78 -11.70 8.53
N ILE A 489 31.41 -11.29 7.43
CA ILE A 489 32.47 -12.07 6.77
C ILE A 489 33.82 -11.44 7.09
N ASP A 490 34.64 -12.16 7.87
CA ASP A 490 36.04 -11.79 8.07
C ASP A 490 36.85 -12.14 6.80
N ARG A 491 37.51 -11.12 6.23
CA ARG A 491 38.33 -11.22 5.02
C ARG A 491 39.85 -11.18 5.31
N GLY A 492 40.25 -11.14 6.58
CA GLY A 492 41.64 -11.23 7.01
C GLY A 492 42.43 -9.92 6.92
N PHE A 493 41.78 -8.76 7.00
CA PHE A 493 42.47 -7.46 6.99
C PHE A 493 42.97 -7.04 8.38
N GLY A 494 42.26 -7.43 9.45
CA GLY A 494 42.63 -7.18 10.84
C GLY A 494 43.52 -8.27 11.44
N LYS A 495 43.94 -8.11 12.70
CA LYS A 495 44.57 -9.23 13.44
C LYS A 495 43.50 -10.21 13.92
N GLU A 496 43.93 -11.44 14.21
CA GLU A 496 43.06 -12.46 14.77
C GLU A 496 42.34 -11.96 16.03
N GLY A 497 41.00 -12.01 16.01
CA GLY A 497 40.15 -11.56 17.11
C GLY A 497 39.83 -10.06 17.16
N GLU A 498 40.31 -9.25 16.20
CA GLU A 498 39.94 -7.83 16.08
C GLU A 498 38.69 -7.58 15.22
N ASP A 499 38.32 -8.54 14.36
CA ASP A 499 37.12 -8.52 13.52
C ASP A 499 36.00 -9.37 14.14
N ASP A 500 34.80 -8.81 14.27
CA ASP A 500 33.65 -9.49 14.83
C ASP A 500 32.99 -10.50 13.87
N GLY A 501 33.43 -10.54 12.61
CA GLY A 501 32.96 -11.44 11.57
C GLY A 501 33.29 -12.92 11.81
N ALA A 502 32.73 -13.76 10.96
CA ALA A 502 32.96 -15.19 10.92
C ALA A 502 34.00 -15.56 9.86
N THR A 503 34.80 -16.57 10.18
CA THR A 503 35.71 -17.26 9.25
C THR A 503 35.11 -18.57 8.72
N SER A 504 34.02 -19.06 9.30
CA SER A 504 33.29 -20.25 8.84
C SER A 504 31.78 -20.17 9.14
N LEU A 505 30.98 -20.93 8.37
CA LEU A 505 29.51 -20.90 8.43
C LEU A 505 28.91 -21.46 9.75
N ASP A 506 29.66 -22.29 10.46
CA ASP A 506 29.27 -22.97 11.70
C ASP A 506 29.53 -22.14 12.96
N GLN A 507 30.25 -21.02 12.85
CA GLN A 507 30.46 -20.10 13.96
C GLN A 507 29.16 -19.36 14.30
N ILE A 508 28.85 -19.24 15.59
CA ILE A 508 27.73 -18.42 16.07
C ILE A 508 28.21 -16.96 16.10
N LYS A 509 28.26 -16.35 14.92
CA LYS A 509 28.59 -14.94 14.71
C LYS A 509 27.45 -14.28 13.94
N PRO A 510 27.23 -12.95 14.10
CA PRO A 510 26.13 -12.26 13.46
C PRO A 510 25.96 -12.67 12.00
N TYR A 511 24.73 -13.07 11.67
CA TYR A 511 24.29 -13.39 10.32
C TYR A 511 24.85 -14.67 9.67
N THR A 512 25.54 -15.55 10.40
CA THR A 512 25.88 -16.89 9.87
C THR A 512 24.68 -17.85 9.91
N PRO A 513 24.74 -18.97 9.16
CA PRO A 513 23.76 -20.07 9.29
C PRO A 513 23.59 -20.60 10.72
N ALA A 514 24.68 -20.75 11.49
CA ALA A 514 24.63 -21.20 12.89
C ALA A 514 24.02 -20.16 13.84
N TRP A 515 24.23 -18.87 13.58
CA TRP A 515 23.60 -17.79 14.31
C TRP A 515 22.09 -17.72 14.07
N GLN A 516 21.65 -17.78 12.81
CA GLN A 516 20.21 -17.65 12.53
C GLN A 516 19.43 -18.82 13.11
N GLU A 517 20.01 -20.02 13.20
CA GLU A 517 19.32 -21.20 13.75
C GLU A 517 18.85 -20.93 15.18
N LYS A 518 19.64 -20.17 15.98
CA LYS A 518 19.28 -19.79 17.35
C LYS A 518 18.13 -18.78 17.41
N ILE A 519 17.92 -17.99 16.37
CA ILE A 519 16.91 -16.93 16.34
C ILE A 519 15.61 -17.44 15.70
N THR A 520 15.73 -18.16 14.59
CA THR A 520 14.62 -18.53 13.71
C THR A 520 14.07 -19.92 14.02
N GLY A 521 14.90 -20.79 14.61
CA GLY A 521 14.65 -22.22 14.77
C GLY A 521 14.81 -23.05 13.48
N VAL A 522 15.22 -22.45 12.36
CA VAL A 522 15.44 -23.17 11.08
C VAL A 522 16.86 -23.77 11.07
N PRO A 523 17.04 -25.07 10.78
CA PRO A 523 18.35 -25.70 10.80
C PRO A 523 19.37 -25.05 9.86
N ALA A 524 20.58 -24.77 10.35
CA ALA A 524 21.67 -24.14 9.62
C ALA A 524 22.01 -24.87 8.31
N GLU A 525 22.05 -26.21 8.35
CA GLU A 525 22.30 -27.05 7.18
C GLU A 525 21.27 -26.81 6.07
N GLN A 526 19.99 -26.71 6.44
CA GLN A 526 18.89 -26.47 5.51
C GLN A 526 19.02 -25.09 4.87
N VAL A 527 19.29 -24.05 5.67
CA VAL A 527 19.48 -22.68 5.19
C VAL A 527 20.66 -22.58 4.22
N THR A 528 21.80 -23.17 4.59
CA THR A 528 22.98 -23.19 3.72
C THR A 528 22.68 -23.90 2.40
N ARG A 529 21.99 -25.04 2.43
CA ARG A 529 21.62 -25.77 1.22
C ARG A 529 20.71 -24.95 0.30
N ILE A 530 19.63 -24.37 0.83
CA ILE A 530 18.69 -23.59 0.02
C ILE A 530 19.35 -22.33 -0.55
N ALA A 531 20.20 -21.64 0.22
CA ALA A 531 20.96 -20.50 -0.28
C ALA A 531 21.86 -20.88 -1.47
N ARG A 532 22.59 -22.00 -1.35
CA ARG A 532 23.43 -22.55 -2.42
C ARG A 532 22.63 -22.92 -3.65
N GLU A 533 21.55 -23.70 -3.49
CA GLU A 533 20.69 -24.11 -4.62
C GLU A 533 20.07 -22.91 -5.34
N PHE A 534 19.61 -21.91 -4.58
CA PHE A 534 19.00 -20.70 -5.12
C PHE A 534 19.99 -19.89 -5.95
N ALA A 535 21.21 -19.67 -5.44
CA ALA A 535 22.27 -18.95 -6.14
C ALA A 535 22.84 -19.75 -7.31
N ASP A 536 23.09 -21.05 -7.15
CA ASP A 536 23.57 -21.90 -8.23
C ASP A 536 22.58 -21.97 -9.41
N ASN A 537 21.27 -22.03 -9.15
CA ASN A 537 20.27 -21.89 -10.21
C ASN A 537 20.38 -20.51 -10.90
N ALA A 538 20.48 -19.42 -10.15
CA ALA A 538 20.59 -18.08 -10.72
C ALA A 538 21.87 -17.92 -11.56
N ASP A 539 23.00 -18.45 -11.12
CA ASP A 539 24.26 -18.42 -11.86
C ASP A 539 24.14 -19.16 -13.20
N LYS A 540 23.64 -20.41 -13.15
CA LYS A 540 23.46 -21.26 -14.34
C LYS A 540 22.46 -20.69 -15.34
N THR A 541 21.45 -19.98 -14.86
CA THR A 541 20.35 -19.49 -15.69
C THR A 541 20.40 -18.00 -15.99
N ARG A 542 21.41 -17.30 -15.48
CA ARG A 542 21.56 -15.84 -15.53
C ARG A 542 20.35 -15.11 -14.94
N GLY A 543 20.07 -15.41 -13.67
CA GLY A 543 19.13 -14.67 -12.83
C GLY A 543 17.72 -15.27 -12.72
N ARG A 544 17.44 -16.48 -13.21
CA ARG A 544 16.08 -17.08 -13.16
C ARG A 544 15.75 -17.75 -11.82
N SER A 545 16.04 -17.07 -10.71
CA SER A 545 15.58 -17.40 -9.36
C SER A 545 14.68 -16.28 -8.85
N MET A 546 13.51 -16.63 -8.30
CA MET A 546 12.48 -15.68 -7.91
C MET A 546 12.04 -15.87 -6.46
N VAL A 547 11.69 -14.79 -5.78
CA VAL A 547 11.04 -14.83 -4.46
C VAL A 547 9.65 -14.21 -4.57
N ILE A 548 8.62 -15.03 -4.36
CA ILE A 548 7.24 -14.60 -4.22
C ILE A 548 6.99 -14.23 -2.76
N VAL A 549 6.77 -12.95 -2.49
CA VAL A 549 6.62 -12.41 -1.12
C VAL A 549 5.27 -11.72 -0.93
N GLY A 550 4.78 -11.64 0.31
CA GLY A 550 3.55 -10.94 0.63
C GLY A 550 3.43 -10.48 2.08
N ALA A 551 2.20 -10.18 2.48
CA ALA A 551 1.86 -9.53 3.75
C ALA A 551 2.37 -10.22 5.03
N ALA A 552 2.72 -11.52 5.02
CA ALA A 552 3.30 -12.14 6.21
C ALA A 552 4.72 -11.64 6.52
N MET A 553 5.43 -11.13 5.50
CA MET A 553 6.69 -10.41 5.64
C MET A 553 6.48 -8.90 5.79
N ASN A 554 5.49 -8.34 5.07
CA ASN A 554 5.34 -6.89 4.93
C ASN A 554 4.56 -6.20 6.06
N HIS A 555 3.83 -6.93 6.89
CA HIS A 555 2.98 -6.31 7.93
C HIS A 555 3.66 -6.21 9.32
N TRP A 556 4.96 -6.51 9.39
CA TRP A 556 5.80 -6.30 10.59
C TRP A 556 6.33 -4.88 10.65
N TYR A 557 6.63 -4.37 11.83
CA TYR A 557 7.21 -3.02 11.99
C TYR A 557 8.53 -2.88 11.23
N HIS A 558 9.37 -3.92 11.28
CA HIS A 558 10.63 -4.04 10.54
C HIS A 558 10.47 -4.75 9.19
N MET A 559 9.38 -4.48 8.45
CA MET A 559 9.13 -5.04 7.12
C MET A 559 10.25 -4.75 6.11
N ASP A 560 10.88 -3.60 6.24
CA ASP A 560 11.97 -3.15 5.39
C ASP A 560 13.20 -4.04 5.55
N MET A 561 13.50 -4.54 6.76
CA MET A 561 14.58 -5.51 6.97
C MET A 561 14.26 -6.87 6.36
N ASN A 562 13.01 -7.33 6.53
CA ASN A 562 12.52 -8.55 5.89
C ASN A 562 12.65 -8.48 4.35
N TYR A 563 12.24 -7.36 3.76
CA TYR A 563 12.26 -7.16 2.31
C TYR A 563 13.68 -6.94 1.79
N ARG A 564 14.48 -6.09 2.44
CA ARG A 564 15.89 -5.90 2.04
C ARG A 564 16.67 -7.20 2.10
N GLY A 565 16.33 -8.14 2.98
CA GLY A 565 16.97 -9.47 3.04
C GLY A 565 16.83 -10.27 1.77
N LEU A 566 15.59 -10.51 1.35
CA LEU A 566 15.32 -11.22 0.11
C LEU A 566 15.70 -10.40 -1.14
N ILE A 567 15.60 -9.06 -1.09
CA ILE A 567 16.04 -8.18 -2.18
C ILE A 567 17.55 -8.29 -2.36
N ASN A 568 18.33 -8.25 -1.27
CA ASN A 568 19.78 -8.42 -1.34
C ASN A 568 20.16 -9.76 -1.96
N MET A 569 19.51 -10.86 -1.54
CA MET A 569 19.72 -12.17 -2.16
C MET A 569 19.48 -12.13 -3.68
N LEU A 570 18.41 -11.48 -4.13
CA LEU A 570 18.06 -11.38 -5.54
C LEU A 570 19.04 -10.51 -6.33
N ILE A 571 19.48 -9.38 -5.79
CA ILE A 571 20.46 -8.49 -6.45
C ILE A 571 21.83 -9.17 -6.52
N MET A 572 22.29 -9.80 -5.42
CA MET A 572 23.56 -10.53 -5.38
C MET A 572 23.57 -11.71 -6.36
N CYS A 573 22.41 -12.29 -6.68
CA CYS A 573 22.26 -13.35 -7.68
C CYS A 573 21.88 -12.84 -9.08
N GLY A 574 21.86 -11.52 -9.31
CA GLY A 574 21.52 -10.93 -10.61
C GLY A 574 20.08 -11.16 -11.09
N CYS A 575 19.14 -11.43 -10.19
CA CYS A 575 17.79 -11.86 -10.59
C CYS A 575 16.84 -10.72 -10.98
N ILE A 576 17.06 -9.48 -10.50
CA ILE A 576 16.17 -8.36 -10.78
C ILE A 576 16.28 -7.95 -12.25
N GLY A 577 15.13 -7.80 -12.93
CA GLY A 577 15.07 -7.43 -14.35
C GLY A 577 15.30 -8.59 -15.33
N GLN A 578 15.36 -9.84 -14.88
CA GLN A 578 15.46 -11.03 -15.72
C GLN A 578 14.13 -11.80 -15.71
N SER A 579 13.58 -12.15 -16.87
CA SER A 579 12.36 -12.97 -16.95
C SER A 579 12.55 -14.33 -16.25
N GLY A 580 11.63 -14.68 -15.36
CA GLY A 580 11.75 -15.84 -14.46
C GLY A 580 12.55 -15.57 -13.19
N GLY A 581 13.01 -14.34 -12.99
CA GLY A 581 13.80 -13.90 -11.84
C GLY A 581 13.18 -12.73 -11.11
N GLY A 582 13.63 -12.51 -9.88
CA GLY A 582 13.46 -11.23 -9.21
C GLY A 582 12.47 -11.21 -8.06
N TRP A 583 12.10 -9.99 -7.67
CA TRP A 583 11.26 -9.69 -6.52
C TRP A 583 9.79 -9.67 -6.93
N ALA A 584 9.02 -10.64 -6.45
CA ALA A 584 7.62 -10.84 -6.83
C ALA A 584 6.70 -10.59 -5.62
N HIS A 585 6.51 -9.32 -5.28
CA HIS A 585 5.66 -8.86 -4.18
C HIS A 585 4.19 -8.80 -4.56
N TYR A 586 3.32 -9.51 -3.83
CA TYR A 586 1.89 -9.49 -4.08
C TYR A 586 1.06 -9.32 -2.82
N VAL A 587 0.29 -8.23 -2.80
CA VAL A 587 -0.53 -7.75 -1.67
C VAL A 587 -1.93 -7.36 -2.17
N GLY A 588 -2.29 -6.08 -2.14
CA GLY A 588 -3.42 -5.49 -2.84
C GLY A 588 -3.16 -5.23 -4.33
N GLN A 589 -4.23 -4.94 -5.07
CA GLN A 589 -4.28 -4.69 -6.51
C GLN A 589 -3.85 -3.26 -6.83
N GLU A 590 -2.61 -2.90 -6.54
CA GLU A 590 -2.14 -1.50 -6.65
C GLU A 590 -2.02 -1.03 -8.11
N LYS A 591 -1.59 -1.92 -9.02
CA LYS A 591 -1.17 -1.55 -10.37
C LYS A 591 -2.33 -1.20 -11.31
N LEU A 592 -2.70 0.09 -11.27
CA LEU A 592 -3.54 0.72 -12.27
C LEU A 592 -2.69 1.00 -13.51
N ARG A 593 -2.77 0.10 -14.50
CA ARG A 593 -1.89 0.15 -15.68
C ARG A 593 -1.98 1.48 -16.45
N PRO A 594 -3.17 1.98 -16.86
CA PRO A 594 -3.29 3.26 -17.59
C PRO A 594 -3.16 4.50 -16.68
N GLN A 595 -2.06 4.58 -15.92
CA GLN A 595 -1.86 5.49 -14.80
C GLN A 595 -2.06 6.96 -15.20
N THR A 596 -1.35 7.42 -16.23
CA THR A 596 -1.33 8.83 -16.63
C THR A 596 -2.58 9.25 -17.40
N GLY A 597 -3.40 8.31 -17.90
CA GLY A 597 -4.73 8.63 -18.39
C GLY A 597 -5.77 8.77 -17.28
N TRP A 598 -5.59 8.04 -16.17
CA TRP A 598 -6.48 8.07 -15.02
C TRP A 598 -6.22 9.21 -14.04
N THR A 599 -4.96 9.51 -13.73
CA THR A 599 -4.58 10.56 -12.77
C THR A 599 -5.27 11.91 -13.04
N PRO A 600 -5.31 12.45 -14.28
CA PRO A 600 -5.98 13.73 -14.54
C PRO A 600 -7.50 13.67 -14.33
N LEU A 601 -8.15 12.54 -14.64
CA LEU A 601 -9.58 12.35 -14.36
C LEU A 601 -9.81 12.37 -12.84
N ALA A 602 -9.11 11.48 -12.12
CA ALA A 602 -9.36 11.20 -10.71
C ALA A 602 -9.10 12.40 -9.80
N PHE A 603 -8.10 13.22 -10.12
CA PHE A 603 -7.73 14.34 -9.25
C PHE A 603 -8.06 15.71 -9.84
N GLY A 604 -8.85 15.75 -10.91
CA GLY A 604 -9.25 17.01 -11.56
C GLY A 604 -8.08 17.80 -12.14
N LEU A 605 -6.97 17.13 -12.50
CA LEU A 605 -5.74 17.81 -12.96
C LEU A 605 -5.87 18.39 -14.36
N ASP A 606 -6.91 17.99 -15.08
CA ASP A 606 -7.36 18.62 -16.31
C ASP A 606 -7.88 20.05 -16.07
N TRP A 607 -8.32 20.38 -14.85
CA TRP A 607 -8.83 21.70 -14.47
C TRP A 607 -7.92 22.48 -13.52
N GLN A 608 -7.37 21.82 -12.49
CA GLN A 608 -6.66 22.48 -11.39
C GLN A 608 -5.50 21.60 -10.91
N ARG A 609 -4.36 22.21 -10.60
CA ARG A 609 -3.16 21.52 -10.09
C ARG A 609 -2.51 22.35 -8.97
N PRO A 610 -2.01 21.76 -7.87
CA PRO A 610 -2.12 20.35 -7.48
C PRO A 610 -3.43 20.02 -6.72
N PRO A 611 -3.77 18.73 -6.55
CA PRO A 611 -4.81 18.27 -5.61
C PRO A 611 -4.24 18.20 -4.17
N ARG A 612 -5.07 17.81 -3.19
CA ARG A 612 -4.61 17.50 -1.83
C ARG A 612 -4.53 16.00 -1.59
N HIS A 613 -3.34 15.43 -1.73
CA HIS A 613 -3.04 14.06 -1.32
C HIS A 613 -2.54 14.03 0.12
N MET A 614 -2.90 12.98 0.85
CA MET A 614 -2.45 12.76 2.22
C MET A 614 -2.10 11.30 2.48
N ASN A 615 -1.01 11.05 3.19
CA ASN A 615 -0.61 9.72 3.61
C ASN A 615 -1.48 9.24 4.80
N GLY A 616 -2.18 8.13 4.61
CA GLY A 616 -3.32 7.72 5.44
C GLY A 616 -2.93 7.33 6.86
N THR A 617 -1.76 6.70 7.04
CA THR A 617 -1.29 6.28 8.36
C THR A 617 -1.05 7.46 9.29
N SER A 618 -0.30 8.50 8.84
CA SER A 618 -0.07 9.70 9.66
C SER A 618 -1.39 10.43 9.94
N PHE A 619 -2.28 10.50 8.95
CA PHE A 619 -3.62 11.08 9.14
C PHE A 619 -4.40 10.38 10.25
N PHE A 620 -4.51 9.05 10.21
CA PHE A 620 -5.27 8.31 11.22
C PHE A 620 -4.55 8.27 12.56
N TYR A 621 -3.22 8.15 12.60
CA TYR A 621 -2.43 8.22 13.83
C TYR A 621 -2.73 9.52 14.59
N ASN A 622 -2.75 10.64 13.86
CA ASN A 622 -3.07 11.96 14.38
C ASN A 622 -4.54 12.10 14.79
N HIS A 623 -5.47 11.97 13.83
CA HIS A 623 -6.87 12.39 14.03
C HIS A 623 -7.74 11.39 14.79
N SER A 624 -7.38 10.10 14.79
CA SER A 624 -7.95 9.15 15.76
C SER A 624 -7.21 9.15 17.09
N SER A 625 -6.28 10.10 17.29
CA SER A 625 -5.56 10.35 18.53
C SER A 625 -4.84 9.13 19.11
N GLN A 626 -4.38 8.22 18.25
CA GLN A 626 -3.64 7.01 18.65
C GLN A 626 -2.25 7.36 19.21
N TRP A 627 -1.67 8.48 18.78
CA TRP A 627 -0.41 9.01 19.31
C TRP A 627 -0.44 9.29 20.81
N ARG A 628 -1.63 9.57 21.37
CA ARG A 628 -1.80 9.79 22.80
C ARG A 628 -1.54 8.52 23.63
N TYR A 629 -1.43 7.36 22.99
CA TYR A 629 -1.27 6.05 23.62
C TYR A 629 0.03 5.37 23.19
N GLU A 630 0.95 6.10 22.56
CA GLU A 630 2.22 5.54 22.10
C GLU A 630 3.15 5.23 23.27
N LYS A 631 3.69 4.01 23.30
CA LYS A 631 4.58 3.52 24.35
C LYS A 631 5.94 3.08 23.83
N LEU A 632 6.12 3.02 22.50
CA LEU A 632 7.42 2.81 21.88
C LEU A 632 8.21 4.12 21.93
N GLU A 633 9.32 4.13 22.65
CA GLU A 633 10.20 5.29 22.74
C GLU A 633 11.18 5.31 21.56
N VAL A 634 11.53 6.50 21.06
CA VAL A 634 12.46 6.65 19.92
C VAL A 634 13.81 6.00 20.20
N LYS A 635 14.31 6.11 21.44
CA LYS A 635 15.58 5.51 21.85
C LYS A 635 15.62 3.97 21.74
N GLU A 636 14.47 3.30 21.79
CA GLU A 636 14.38 1.83 21.69
C GLU A 636 14.64 1.34 20.25
N ILE A 637 14.56 2.23 19.26
CA ILE A 637 14.72 1.91 17.84
C ILE A 637 15.87 2.66 17.16
N LEU A 638 16.61 3.49 17.90
CA LEU A 638 17.81 4.18 17.41
C LEU A 638 18.99 3.21 17.27
N SER A 639 19.91 3.56 16.39
CA SER A 639 21.23 2.92 16.33
C SER A 639 22.01 3.17 17.62
N PRO A 640 22.76 2.20 18.15
CA PRO A 640 23.73 2.43 19.22
C PRO A 640 24.89 3.34 18.78
N LEU A 641 25.03 3.60 17.47
CA LEU A 641 26.00 4.54 16.90
C LEU A 641 25.46 5.98 16.81
N ALA A 642 24.17 6.20 17.06
CA ALA A 642 23.57 7.52 17.03
C ALA A 642 23.61 8.14 18.42
N ASN A 643 23.79 9.46 18.50
CA ASN A 643 23.62 10.22 19.73
C ASN A 643 22.12 10.42 20.00
N PRO A 644 21.53 9.84 21.08
CA PRO A 644 20.09 9.94 21.33
C PRO A 644 19.61 11.37 21.58
N ALA A 645 20.49 12.28 22.02
CA ALA A 645 20.14 13.67 22.29
C ALA A 645 19.71 14.45 21.03
N ASP A 646 20.19 14.04 19.85
CA ASP A 646 19.87 14.69 18.57
C ASP A 646 18.48 14.27 18.04
N TYR A 647 17.88 13.24 18.64
CA TYR A 647 16.64 12.59 18.19
C TYR A 647 15.58 12.54 19.31
N SER A 648 15.39 13.67 20.02
CA SER A 648 14.39 13.81 21.10
C SER A 648 12.93 13.85 20.61
N GLY A 649 12.01 13.75 21.56
CA GLY A 649 10.56 13.79 21.31
C GLY A 649 9.93 12.42 21.04
N SER A 650 8.66 12.47 20.67
CA SER A 650 7.80 11.33 20.40
C SER A 650 7.69 11.04 18.90
N LEU A 651 7.13 9.88 18.52
CA LEU A 651 6.96 9.53 17.10
C LEU A 651 6.10 10.54 16.31
N ILE A 652 5.14 11.23 16.95
CA ILE A 652 4.35 12.26 16.26
C ILE A 652 5.17 13.53 16.01
N ASP A 653 6.16 13.83 16.86
CA ASP A 653 7.04 14.99 16.69
C ASP A 653 7.89 14.86 15.42
N PHE A 654 8.37 13.64 15.13
CA PHE A 654 9.06 13.32 13.88
C PHE A 654 8.15 13.52 12.65
N ASN A 655 6.86 13.19 12.77
CA ASN A 655 5.91 13.43 11.68
C ASN A 655 5.67 14.92 11.45
N VAL A 656 5.48 15.71 12.51
CA VAL A 656 5.29 17.17 12.41
C VAL A 656 6.54 17.85 11.82
N ARG A 657 7.74 17.44 12.24
CA ARG A 657 9.02 17.86 11.64
C ARG A 657 9.05 17.55 10.15
N SER A 658 8.68 16.33 9.76
CA SER A 658 8.64 15.90 8.36
C SER A 658 7.64 16.72 7.54
N GLU A 659 6.45 16.99 8.07
CA GLU A 659 5.43 17.83 7.42
C GLU A 659 5.94 19.25 7.16
N ARG A 660 6.50 19.92 8.17
CA ARG A 660 6.98 21.31 8.02
C ARG A 660 8.22 21.43 7.14
N MET A 661 9.07 20.40 7.11
CA MET A 661 10.24 20.34 6.21
C MET A 661 9.85 20.01 4.76
N GLY A 662 8.56 19.74 4.49
CA GLY A 662 8.06 19.41 3.16
C GLY A 662 8.27 17.95 2.77
N TRP A 663 8.59 17.08 3.71
CA TRP A 663 8.84 15.66 3.45
C TRP A 663 7.56 14.86 3.27
N LEU A 664 6.60 15.04 4.17
CA LEU A 664 5.29 14.41 4.13
C LEU A 664 4.18 15.45 3.90
N PRO A 665 3.03 15.05 3.33
CA PRO A 665 1.87 15.93 3.25
C PRO A 665 1.23 16.15 4.62
N SER A 666 0.47 17.24 4.73
CA SER A 666 -0.37 17.56 5.90
C SER A 666 -1.84 17.52 5.53
N ALA A 667 -2.70 17.04 6.42
CA ALA A 667 -4.14 17.18 6.30
C ALA A 667 -4.83 17.14 7.68
N PRO A 668 -5.56 18.20 8.06
CA PRO A 668 -5.56 19.50 7.41
C PRO A 668 -4.16 20.16 7.36
N GLN A 669 -3.95 21.13 6.48
CA GLN A 669 -2.61 21.65 6.17
C GLN A 669 -2.17 22.73 7.16
N LEU A 670 -2.95 23.80 7.24
CA LEU A 670 -2.62 24.99 8.03
C LEU A 670 -3.65 25.19 9.15
N GLY A 671 -3.21 25.84 10.23
CA GLY A 671 -4.05 26.15 11.41
C GLY A 671 -5.17 27.17 11.16
N THR A 672 -5.39 27.58 9.91
CA THR A 672 -6.40 28.54 9.50
C THR A 672 -7.03 28.10 8.18
N ASN A 673 -8.18 28.70 7.82
CA ASN A 673 -8.82 28.43 6.55
C ASN A 673 -7.94 28.95 5.40
N PRO A 674 -7.41 28.07 4.52
CA PRO A 674 -6.46 28.47 3.49
C PRO A 674 -7.07 29.39 2.42
N LEU A 675 -8.40 29.45 2.30
CA LEU A 675 -9.10 30.37 1.39
C LEU A 675 -9.00 31.84 1.81
N ARG A 676 -8.64 32.12 3.08
CA ARG A 676 -8.57 33.49 3.64
C ARG A 676 -7.18 34.12 3.51
N LEU A 677 -6.16 33.34 3.14
CA LEU A 677 -4.77 33.80 3.16
C LEU A 677 -4.46 34.79 2.03
N ALA A 678 -5.00 34.57 0.83
CA ALA A 678 -4.72 35.43 -0.32
C ALA A 678 -5.21 36.87 -0.13
N GLU A 679 -6.39 37.06 0.47
CA GLU A 679 -6.93 38.39 0.77
C GLU A 679 -6.10 39.12 1.85
N LYS A 680 -5.68 38.39 2.90
CA LYS A 680 -4.79 38.94 3.92
C LYS A 680 -3.43 39.33 3.34
N ALA A 681 -2.85 38.48 2.49
CA ALA A 681 -1.58 38.75 1.81
C ALA A 681 -1.68 40.00 0.92
N LYS A 682 -2.75 40.11 0.14
CA LYS A 682 -3.04 41.30 -0.68
C LYS A 682 -3.16 42.56 0.18
N THR A 683 -3.82 42.49 1.33
CA THR A 683 -3.94 43.61 2.28
C THR A 683 -2.59 44.01 2.86
N ALA A 684 -1.68 43.05 3.07
CA ALA A 684 -0.31 43.27 3.52
C ALA A 684 0.67 43.70 2.41
N GLY A 685 0.24 43.73 1.14
CA GLY A 685 1.11 44.07 0.00
C GLY A 685 2.13 43.00 -0.37
N LEU A 686 1.86 41.73 -0.03
CA LEU A 686 2.74 40.58 -0.28
C LEU A 686 2.06 39.56 -1.19
N THR A 687 2.85 38.69 -1.82
CA THR A 687 2.28 37.46 -2.41
C THR A 687 1.78 36.52 -1.32
N THR A 688 0.85 35.63 -1.64
CA THR A 688 0.29 34.69 -0.64
C THR A 688 1.36 33.79 -0.03
N ALA A 689 2.35 33.35 -0.81
CA ALA A 689 3.46 32.55 -0.33
C ALA A 689 4.38 33.34 0.60
N GLU A 690 4.77 34.57 0.25
CA GLU A 690 5.60 35.44 1.11
C GLU A 690 4.90 35.74 2.44
N TYR A 691 3.61 36.08 2.38
CA TYR A 691 2.81 36.30 3.59
C TYR A 691 2.76 35.04 4.46
N ALA A 692 2.46 33.87 3.88
CA ALA A 692 2.41 32.63 4.63
C ALA A 692 3.77 32.27 5.27
N VAL A 693 4.88 32.41 4.54
CA VAL A 693 6.24 32.19 5.08
C VAL A 693 6.54 33.16 6.22
N GLN A 694 6.23 34.45 6.05
CA GLN A 694 6.44 35.45 7.11
C GLN A 694 5.63 35.10 8.37
N GLN A 695 4.37 34.70 8.21
CA GLN A 695 3.49 34.34 9.33
C GLN A 695 3.89 33.02 10.01
N LEU A 696 4.39 32.04 9.24
CA LEU A 696 4.93 30.79 9.78
C LEU A 696 6.21 31.04 10.59
N LYS A 697 7.10 31.92 10.10
CA LYS A 697 8.30 32.34 10.84
C LYS A 697 7.96 33.10 12.13
N SER A 698 6.96 33.98 12.10
CA SER A 698 6.56 34.76 13.28
C SER A 698 5.75 33.93 14.30
N GLY A 699 5.22 32.77 13.89
CA GLY A 699 4.34 31.93 14.70
C GLY A 699 2.87 32.36 14.72
N GLU A 700 2.50 33.39 13.93
CA GLU A 700 1.09 33.81 13.76
C GLU A 700 0.29 32.83 12.90
N LEU A 701 0.97 32.08 12.04
CA LEU A 701 0.45 30.92 11.32
C LEU A 701 1.23 29.68 11.77
N ALA A 702 0.56 28.53 11.84
CA ALA A 702 1.18 27.24 12.19
C ALA A 702 0.67 26.14 11.26
N PHE A 703 1.42 25.04 11.16
CA PHE A 703 0.90 23.81 10.57
C PHE A 703 -0.21 23.24 11.47
N ALA A 704 -1.28 22.70 10.88
CA ALA A 704 -2.42 22.20 11.66
C ALA A 704 -2.03 21.03 12.59
N ALA A 705 -0.99 20.28 12.21
CA ALA A 705 -0.47 19.15 12.98
C ALA A 705 0.18 19.54 14.31
N GLU A 706 0.53 20.81 14.53
CA GLU A 706 1.08 21.30 15.81
C GLU A 706 -0.01 21.40 16.91
N ASP A 707 -1.29 21.51 16.54
CA ASP A 707 -2.41 21.48 17.48
C ASP A 707 -3.61 20.74 16.86
N PRO A 708 -3.56 19.40 16.73
CA PRO A 708 -4.57 18.60 16.02
C PRO A 708 -5.88 18.44 16.80
N ASP A 709 -5.88 18.83 18.08
CA ASP A 709 -7.06 18.83 18.94
C ASP A 709 -7.75 20.21 18.97
N SER A 710 -7.19 21.24 18.31
CA SER A 710 -7.90 22.48 18.04
C SER A 710 -9.14 22.24 17.18
N PRO A 711 -10.30 22.85 17.49
CA PRO A 711 -11.51 22.81 16.65
C PRO A 711 -11.31 23.29 15.22
N GLN A 712 -10.22 24.01 14.94
CA GLN A 712 -9.85 24.41 13.59
C GLN A 712 -9.15 23.30 12.81
N ASN A 713 -8.54 22.31 13.46
CA ASN A 713 -7.48 21.46 12.88
C ASN A 713 -7.83 19.99 12.68
N PHE A 714 -9.05 19.57 13.00
CA PHE A 714 -9.49 18.20 12.76
C PHE A 714 -10.46 18.08 11.57
N PRO A 715 -10.54 16.90 10.93
CA PRO A 715 -11.48 16.64 9.84
C PRO A 715 -12.93 16.67 10.31
N ARG A 716 -13.82 17.25 9.49
CA ARG A 716 -15.25 17.41 9.82
C ARG A 716 -16.17 16.60 8.92
N ASN A 717 -15.85 16.47 7.65
CA ASN A 717 -16.64 15.69 6.71
C ASN A 717 -15.80 14.53 6.20
N MET A 718 -16.33 13.31 6.26
CA MET A 718 -15.63 12.11 5.80
C MET A 718 -16.52 11.29 4.87
N PHE A 719 -16.06 11.14 3.64
CA PHE A 719 -16.61 10.22 2.66
C PHE A 719 -15.86 8.90 2.69
N ILE A 720 -16.58 7.78 2.71
CA ILE A 720 -16.00 6.45 2.63
C ILE A 720 -16.74 5.68 1.52
N TRP A 721 -16.01 5.24 0.49
CA TRP A 721 -16.60 4.44 -0.57
C TRP A 721 -15.61 3.41 -1.08
N ARG A 722 -16.12 2.24 -1.50
CA ARG A 722 -15.30 1.09 -1.91
C ARG A 722 -14.36 0.62 -0.79
N SER A 723 -14.72 0.90 0.45
CA SER A 723 -13.95 0.65 1.65
C SER A 723 -14.87 0.31 2.81
N ASN A 724 -14.42 -0.61 3.66
CA ASN A 724 -14.99 -0.85 4.98
C ASN A 724 -13.96 -0.48 6.05
N LEU A 725 -13.60 0.82 6.13
CA LEU A 725 -12.57 1.33 7.04
C LEU A 725 -12.79 0.85 8.48
N LEU A 726 -14.00 1.01 9.01
CA LEU A 726 -14.38 0.70 10.39
C LEU A 726 -14.76 -0.78 10.62
N GLY A 727 -14.47 -1.64 9.63
CA GLY A 727 -14.74 -3.09 9.70
C GLY A 727 -13.60 -3.95 9.17
N SER A 728 -12.54 -3.33 8.66
CA SER A 728 -11.51 -4.01 7.88
C SER A 728 -10.14 -3.38 8.07
N SER A 729 -9.89 -2.19 7.54
CA SER A 729 -8.55 -1.61 7.48
C SER A 729 -8.21 -0.65 8.62
N GLY A 730 -9.18 -0.28 9.45
CA GLY A 730 -9.05 0.64 10.59
C GLY A 730 -8.20 0.09 11.73
N LYS A 731 -6.87 0.19 11.65
CA LYS A 731 -5.98 -0.08 12.79
C LYS A 731 -6.30 0.89 13.92
N GLY A 732 -6.38 0.40 15.16
CA GLY A 732 -6.88 1.20 16.27
C GLY A 732 -8.37 1.49 16.17
N HIS A 733 -9.17 0.45 15.93
CA HIS A 733 -10.61 0.58 15.71
C HIS A 733 -11.32 1.33 16.84
N GLU A 734 -11.03 0.99 18.09
CA GLU A 734 -11.66 1.63 19.26
C GLU A 734 -11.28 3.12 19.38
N TYR A 735 -10.08 3.50 18.92
CA TYR A 735 -9.64 4.90 18.86
C TYR A 735 -10.41 5.70 17.79
N MET A 736 -10.64 5.10 16.62
CA MET A 736 -11.50 5.71 15.60
C MET A 736 -12.93 5.94 16.12
N LEU A 737 -13.48 4.96 16.85
CA LEU A 737 -14.80 5.07 17.47
C LEU A 737 -14.87 6.21 18.50
N LYS A 738 -13.86 6.34 19.36
CA LYS A 738 -13.79 7.41 20.37
C LYS A 738 -13.59 8.78 19.74
N TYR A 739 -12.48 8.96 19.03
CA TYR A 739 -12.00 10.28 18.65
C TYR A 739 -12.59 10.80 17.34
N LEU A 740 -12.79 9.94 16.33
CA LEU A 740 -13.43 10.37 15.08
C LEU A 740 -14.95 10.40 15.21
N LEU A 741 -15.55 9.34 15.79
CA LEU A 741 -17.00 9.18 15.78
C LEU A 741 -17.72 9.69 17.04
N GLY A 742 -17.07 9.68 18.20
CA GLY A 742 -17.66 10.08 19.47
C GLY A 742 -18.66 9.06 20.02
N THR A 743 -18.44 7.78 19.79
CA THR A 743 -19.35 6.69 20.22
C THR A 743 -18.88 6.01 21.50
N ARG A 744 -19.55 4.92 21.92
CA ARG A 744 -18.96 3.96 22.85
C ARG A 744 -17.72 3.33 22.20
N HIS A 745 -16.72 2.99 23.01
CA HIS A 745 -15.46 2.38 22.57
C HIS A 745 -14.99 1.33 23.59
N GLY A 746 -14.05 0.48 23.17
CA GLY A 746 -13.47 -0.59 23.96
C GLY A 746 -12.04 -0.36 24.47
N ILE A 747 -11.44 0.83 24.32
CA ILE A 747 -10.07 1.11 24.82
C ILE A 747 -9.93 0.74 26.31
N GLN A 748 -8.91 -0.05 26.64
CA GLN A 748 -8.63 -0.53 28.01
C GLN A 748 -7.48 0.21 28.69
N GLY A 749 -6.51 0.67 27.90
CA GLY A 749 -5.32 1.38 28.36
C GLY A 749 -5.58 2.85 28.66
N LYS A 750 -4.69 3.43 29.48
CA LYS A 750 -4.63 4.87 29.76
C LYS A 750 -3.83 5.59 28.68
N ASP A 751 -4.18 6.84 28.41
CA ASP A 751 -3.37 7.70 27.55
C ASP A 751 -2.09 8.17 28.28
N LEU A 752 -1.16 8.80 27.57
CA LEU A 752 0.12 9.25 28.11
C LEU A 752 -0.03 10.21 29.31
N GLY A 753 -1.08 11.03 29.34
CA GLY A 753 -1.35 11.94 30.45
C GLY A 753 -1.70 11.17 31.71
N GLU A 754 -2.66 10.25 31.62
CA GLU A 754 -3.10 9.43 32.76
C GLU A 754 -2.09 8.33 33.14
N PHE A 755 -1.30 7.85 32.18
CA PHE A 755 -0.23 6.89 32.38
C PHE A 755 1.03 7.52 33.01
N GLY A 756 1.19 8.84 32.88
CA GLY A 756 2.39 9.56 33.34
C GLY A 756 3.59 9.40 32.40
N GLY A 757 3.33 9.22 31.10
CA GLY A 757 4.36 9.13 30.06
C GLY A 757 4.82 10.50 29.54
N SER A 758 5.91 10.49 28.77
CA SER A 758 6.45 11.70 28.12
C SER A 758 5.46 12.25 27.09
N LYS A 759 5.10 13.53 27.25
CA LYS A 759 4.26 14.26 26.29
C LYS A 759 5.11 14.70 25.08
N PRO A 760 4.50 14.87 23.89
CA PRO A 760 5.21 15.35 22.70
C PRO A 760 5.78 16.77 22.88
N GLU A 761 6.81 17.09 22.10
CA GLU A 761 7.51 18.38 22.10
C GLU A 761 6.97 19.36 21.03
N GLU A 762 6.49 18.83 19.90
CA GLU A 762 6.04 19.60 18.72
C GLU A 762 4.51 19.69 18.63
N VAL A 763 3.80 18.82 19.34
CA VAL A 763 2.33 18.76 19.36
C VAL A 763 1.80 19.26 20.69
N LYS A 764 0.86 20.19 20.65
CA LYS A 764 0.19 20.67 21.85
C LYS A 764 -0.65 19.56 22.49
N TRP A 765 -0.36 19.26 23.75
CA TRP A 765 -1.14 18.33 24.56
C TRP A 765 -2.33 19.03 25.23
N HIS A 766 -3.53 18.50 25.01
CA HIS A 766 -4.72 18.83 25.79
C HIS A 766 -5.06 17.65 26.69
N ASP A 767 -5.22 17.87 27.99
CA ASP A 767 -5.56 16.79 28.92
C ASP A 767 -6.92 16.17 28.57
N GLU A 768 -7.89 16.98 28.15
CA GLU A 768 -9.14 16.53 27.55
C GLU A 768 -9.12 16.70 26.03
N ALA A 769 -8.88 15.61 25.29
CA ALA A 769 -8.94 15.62 23.83
C ALA A 769 -10.41 15.62 23.32
N PRO A 770 -10.70 16.33 22.20
CA PRO A 770 -12.03 16.31 21.59
C PRO A 770 -12.39 14.92 21.06
N GLU A 771 -13.61 14.48 21.39
CA GLU A 771 -14.24 13.27 20.85
C GLU A 771 -15.24 13.61 19.75
N GLY A 772 -15.43 12.69 18.80
CA GLY A 772 -16.40 12.88 17.72
C GLY A 772 -16.02 14.03 16.78
N LYS A 773 -14.74 14.12 16.41
CA LYS A 773 -14.18 15.14 15.52
C LYS A 773 -14.96 15.27 14.19
N VAL A 774 -15.40 14.14 13.63
CA VAL A 774 -16.13 14.14 12.35
C VAL A 774 -17.60 14.48 12.56
N ASP A 775 -18.03 15.57 11.94
CA ASP A 775 -19.42 16.06 11.89
C ASP A 775 -20.30 15.18 10.99
N LEU A 776 -19.85 14.85 9.77
CA LEU A 776 -20.65 14.02 8.86
C LEU A 776 -19.84 12.86 8.28
N VAL A 777 -20.31 11.64 8.51
CA VAL A 777 -19.80 10.41 7.89
C VAL A 777 -20.78 9.92 6.84
N VAL A 778 -20.35 9.92 5.58
CA VAL A 778 -21.12 9.45 4.43
C VAL A 778 -20.46 8.21 3.84
N THR A 779 -21.19 7.09 3.81
CA THR A 779 -20.68 5.84 3.24
C THR A 779 -21.48 5.39 2.03
N LEU A 780 -20.79 5.02 0.94
CA LEU A 780 -21.38 4.42 -0.25
C LEU A 780 -21.03 2.93 -0.28
N ASP A 781 -22.05 2.07 -0.28
CA ASP A 781 -21.88 0.62 -0.29
C ASP A 781 -23.11 -0.06 -0.90
N PHE A 782 -22.97 -1.30 -1.36
CA PHE A 782 -24.08 -2.13 -1.86
C PHE A 782 -24.58 -3.09 -0.77
N ARG A 783 -23.81 -3.31 0.30
CA ARG A 783 -24.19 -4.08 1.48
C ARG A 783 -24.13 -3.22 2.73
N MET A 784 -24.93 -3.52 3.75
CA MET A 784 -24.81 -2.83 5.03
C MET A 784 -23.55 -3.29 5.77
N SER A 785 -22.39 -2.72 5.45
CA SER A 785 -21.11 -3.08 6.08
C SER A 785 -20.94 -2.45 7.48
N SER A 786 -19.94 -2.91 8.23
CA SER A 786 -19.63 -2.36 9.57
C SER A 786 -19.43 -0.83 9.55
N THR A 787 -18.87 -0.29 8.48
CA THR A 787 -18.74 1.18 8.29
C THR A 787 -20.09 1.84 8.06
N CYS A 788 -20.97 1.27 7.23
CA CYS A 788 -22.34 1.77 7.05
C CYS A 788 -23.07 1.84 8.39
N LEU A 789 -22.94 0.81 9.24
CA LEU A 789 -23.61 0.77 10.55
C LEU A 789 -23.23 1.96 11.45
N TYR A 790 -22.02 2.50 11.29
CA TYR A 790 -21.47 3.63 12.06
C TYR A 790 -21.57 4.99 11.33
N SER A 791 -22.09 5.02 10.11
CA SER A 791 -22.22 6.26 9.32
C SER A 791 -23.45 7.07 9.70
N ASP A 792 -23.47 8.36 9.36
CA ASP A 792 -24.67 9.18 9.51
C ASP A 792 -25.61 9.00 8.32
N VAL A 793 -25.02 8.95 7.12
CA VAL A 793 -25.68 8.75 5.83
C VAL A 793 -25.08 7.53 5.14
N VAL A 794 -25.94 6.66 4.61
CA VAL A 794 -25.56 5.51 3.79
C VAL A 794 -26.25 5.62 2.44
N LEU A 795 -25.47 5.60 1.37
CA LEU A 795 -25.94 5.75 0.00
C LEU A 795 -25.83 4.41 -0.73
N PRO A 796 -26.93 3.89 -1.32
CA PRO A 796 -26.92 2.59 -2.00
C PRO A 796 -26.16 2.71 -3.31
N THR A 797 -24.99 2.05 -3.40
CA THR A 797 -24.22 2.00 -4.64
C THR A 797 -24.62 0.79 -5.50
N ALA A 798 -24.45 0.92 -6.81
CA ALA A 798 -24.62 -0.16 -7.75
C ALA A 798 -23.57 -1.27 -7.50
N THR A 799 -24.00 -2.52 -7.58
CA THR A 799 -23.06 -3.66 -7.57
C THR A 799 -22.19 -3.67 -8.82
N TRP A 800 -21.15 -4.51 -8.85
CA TRP A 800 -20.26 -4.61 -10.01
C TRP A 800 -20.93 -5.17 -11.28
N TYR A 801 -22.12 -5.77 -11.15
CA TYR A 801 -22.91 -6.27 -12.27
C TYR A 801 -23.99 -5.27 -12.72
N GLU A 802 -23.98 -4.05 -12.18
CA GLU A 802 -24.98 -3.01 -12.42
C GLU A 802 -24.33 -1.67 -12.85
N LYS A 803 -23.01 -1.64 -13.13
CA LYS A 803 -22.28 -0.43 -13.52
C LYS A 803 -21.18 -0.67 -14.54
N ASN A 804 -20.80 0.40 -15.26
CA ASN A 804 -19.69 0.40 -16.23
C ASN A 804 -18.43 0.99 -15.60
N ASP A 805 -17.29 0.31 -15.74
CA ASP A 805 -15.99 0.75 -15.22
C ASP A 805 -14.84 -0.08 -15.85
N LEU A 806 -13.59 0.14 -15.46
CA LEU A 806 -12.38 -0.56 -15.90
C LEU A 806 -11.64 -1.22 -14.73
N ASN A 807 -10.92 -2.31 -15.02
CA ASN A 807 -10.11 -3.06 -14.05
C ASN A 807 -8.80 -3.54 -14.67
N THR A 808 -7.70 -3.44 -13.91
CA THR A 808 -6.36 -4.02 -14.23
C THR A 808 -5.69 -4.55 -12.97
N SER A 809 -4.66 -5.37 -13.10
CA SER A 809 -3.81 -5.78 -11.98
C SER A 809 -2.37 -6.04 -12.41
N ASP A 810 -1.49 -6.11 -11.42
CA ASP A 810 -0.14 -6.67 -11.39
C ASP A 810 -0.05 -8.05 -12.05
N MET A 811 -1.01 -8.94 -11.74
CA MET A 811 -0.88 -10.37 -12.01
C MET A 811 -0.87 -10.73 -13.50
N HIS A 812 -1.44 -9.88 -14.36
CA HIS A 812 -1.55 -10.10 -15.80
C HIS A 812 -1.68 -8.77 -16.57
N PRO A 813 -1.40 -8.74 -17.88
CA PRO A 813 -1.34 -7.50 -18.65
C PRO A 813 -2.67 -7.07 -19.28
N PHE A 814 -3.79 -7.68 -18.88
CA PHE A 814 -5.09 -7.37 -19.48
C PHE A 814 -5.82 -6.23 -18.78
N ILE A 815 -6.41 -5.35 -19.59
CA ILE A 815 -7.47 -4.43 -19.20
C ILE A 815 -8.83 -4.98 -19.66
N HIS A 816 -9.81 -4.95 -18.76
CA HIS A 816 -11.18 -5.39 -19.03
C HIS A 816 -12.20 -4.67 -18.15
N PRO A 817 -13.50 -4.68 -18.52
CA PRO A 817 -14.47 -3.79 -17.91
C PRO A 817 -15.29 -4.46 -16.80
N LEU A 818 -15.84 -3.61 -15.93
CA LEU A 818 -17.13 -3.88 -15.29
C LEU A 818 -18.22 -3.43 -16.26
N THR A 819 -19.31 -4.17 -16.40
CA THR A 819 -20.50 -3.70 -17.15
C THR A 819 -21.81 -4.02 -16.44
N ALA A 820 -22.83 -3.22 -16.74
CA ALA A 820 -24.18 -3.39 -16.23
C ALA A 820 -24.93 -4.53 -16.96
N ALA A 821 -25.12 -5.67 -16.30
CA ALA A 821 -25.95 -6.76 -16.77
C ALA A 821 -27.45 -6.41 -16.75
N THR A 822 -27.84 -5.65 -15.73
CA THR A 822 -29.15 -5.00 -15.56
C THR A 822 -28.91 -3.57 -15.04
N ASP A 823 -29.94 -2.73 -15.12
CA ASP A 823 -29.93 -1.45 -14.39
C ASP A 823 -29.75 -1.71 -12.87
N PRO A 824 -29.15 -0.76 -12.11
CA PRO A 824 -29.04 -0.88 -10.66
C PRO A 824 -30.40 -1.11 -10.00
N ALA A 825 -30.50 -2.15 -9.19
CA ALA A 825 -31.75 -2.47 -8.50
C ALA A 825 -32.15 -1.41 -7.45
N TRP A 826 -33.46 -1.26 -7.26
CA TRP A 826 -34.09 -0.26 -6.38
C TRP A 826 -33.68 1.17 -6.73
N GLU A 827 -33.14 1.92 -5.77
CA GLU A 827 -32.66 3.29 -5.95
C GLU A 827 -31.14 3.39 -5.93
N SER A 828 -30.46 2.26 -6.14
CA SER A 828 -29.00 2.23 -6.21
C SER A 828 -28.51 3.07 -7.39
N ARG A 829 -27.37 3.74 -7.24
CA ARG A 829 -26.71 4.49 -8.32
C ARG A 829 -25.25 4.11 -8.41
N SER A 830 -24.62 4.23 -9.58
CA SER A 830 -23.17 4.03 -9.69
C SER A 830 -22.43 5.07 -8.85
N ASP A 831 -21.24 4.76 -8.33
CA ASP A 831 -20.43 5.73 -7.57
C ASP A 831 -20.21 7.03 -8.37
N TRP A 832 -20.06 6.93 -9.70
CA TRP A 832 -19.97 8.07 -10.61
C TRP A 832 -21.22 8.96 -10.56
N ASP A 833 -22.41 8.38 -10.68
CA ASP A 833 -23.66 9.13 -10.67
C ASP A 833 -24.01 9.69 -9.29
N ILE A 834 -23.57 9.02 -8.22
CA ILE A 834 -23.71 9.53 -6.84
C ILE A 834 -22.92 10.82 -6.69
N TYR A 835 -21.62 10.81 -6.99
CA TYR A 835 -20.79 12.01 -6.86
C TYR A 835 -21.12 13.09 -7.88
N LYS A 836 -21.56 12.73 -9.10
CA LYS A 836 -22.12 13.69 -10.06
C LYS A 836 -23.34 14.42 -9.48
N GLY A 837 -24.22 13.69 -8.78
CA GLY A 837 -25.37 14.26 -8.07
C GLY A 837 -24.96 15.18 -6.91
N ILE A 838 -23.98 14.76 -6.11
CA ILE A 838 -23.43 15.57 -5.01
C ILE A 838 -22.76 16.84 -5.56
N ALA A 839 -21.96 16.75 -6.63
CA ALA A 839 -21.32 17.89 -7.27
C ALA A 839 -22.36 18.89 -7.80
N LYS A 840 -23.47 18.39 -8.37
CA LYS A 840 -24.58 19.24 -8.82
C LYS A 840 -25.27 19.97 -7.68
N ALA A 841 -25.58 19.28 -6.59
CA ALA A 841 -26.16 19.89 -5.40
C ALA A 841 -25.20 20.91 -4.76
N PHE A 842 -23.92 20.56 -4.65
CA PHE A 842 -22.86 21.43 -4.14
C PHE A 842 -22.75 22.73 -4.96
N SER A 843 -22.66 22.64 -6.29
CA SER A 843 -22.62 23.81 -7.19
C SER A 843 -23.81 24.76 -7.01
N LYS A 844 -24.99 24.23 -6.65
CA LYS A 844 -26.18 25.05 -6.39
C LYS A 844 -26.13 25.68 -4.99
N VAL A 845 -25.80 24.89 -3.99
CA VAL A 845 -25.84 25.28 -2.57
C VAL A 845 -24.70 26.24 -2.21
N CYS A 846 -23.58 26.21 -2.92
CA CYS A 846 -22.44 27.08 -2.61
C CYS A 846 -22.64 28.56 -2.99
N VAL A 847 -23.62 28.86 -3.86
CA VAL A 847 -23.85 30.23 -4.37
C VAL A 847 -24.26 31.15 -3.21
N GLY A 848 -23.52 32.25 -3.03
CA GLY A 848 -23.70 33.17 -1.89
C GLY A 848 -22.83 32.83 -0.67
N HIS A 849 -22.08 31.72 -0.72
CA HIS A 849 -21.17 31.30 0.33
C HIS A 849 -19.72 31.12 -0.12
N LEU A 850 -19.54 30.52 -1.30
CA LEU A 850 -18.24 30.30 -1.95
C LEU A 850 -18.40 30.64 -3.44
N GLY A 851 -17.51 31.50 -3.94
CA GLY A 851 -17.50 31.95 -5.33
C GLY A 851 -16.27 31.41 -6.08
N GLU A 852 -15.53 32.33 -6.70
CA GLU A 852 -14.19 32.07 -7.20
C GLU A 852 -13.17 32.42 -6.10
N GLU A 853 -12.62 31.39 -5.47
CA GLU A 853 -11.74 31.53 -4.32
C GLU A 853 -10.28 31.26 -4.69
N THR A 854 -9.36 31.86 -3.94
CA THR A 854 -7.93 31.57 -4.03
C THR A 854 -7.51 30.74 -2.83
N ASP A 855 -7.19 29.48 -3.09
CA ASP A 855 -6.79 28.51 -2.08
C ASP A 855 -5.27 28.39 -2.02
N LEU A 856 -4.68 28.44 -0.82
CA LEU A 856 -3.27 28.12 -0.63
C LEU A 856 -3.11 26.64 -0.28
N VAL A 857 -2.45 25.89 -1.15
CA VAL A 857 -2.19 24.45 -0.99
C VAL A 857 -0.73 24.22 -0.64
N THR A 858 -0.46 23.47 0.43
CA THR A 858 0.88 22.93 0.69
C THR A 858 1.09 21.65 -0.12
N LEU A 859 2.25 21.51 -0.77
CA LEU A 859 2.63 20.31 -1.53
C LEU A 859 4.03 19.87 -1.08
N PRO A 860 4.21 18.64 -0.54
CA PRO A 860 5.53 18.16 -0.15
C PRO A 860 6.44 17.96 -1.36
N HIS A 861 7.75 17.80 -1.14
CA HIS A 861 8.73 17.51 -2.18
C HIS A 861 8.35 16.21 -2.89
N GLN A 862 7.96 16.35 -4.15
CA GLN A 862 7.48 15.21 -4.93
C GLN A 862 8.67 14.41 -5.47
N HIS A 863 8.67 13.10 -5.24
CA HIS A 863 9.47 12.17 -6.04
C HIS A 863 9.08 12.29 -7.52
N ASP A 864 10.02 11.99 -8.42
CA ASP A 864 9.84 12.12 -9.86
C ASP A 864 9.53 13.57 -10.29
N SER A 865 10.09 14.53 -9.55
CA SER A 865 10.09 15.94 -9.88
C SER A 865 11.45 16.56 -9.52
N PRO A 866 11.81 17.73 -10.08
CA PRO A 866 13.04 18.43 -9.68
C PRO A 866 13.13 18.73 -8.17
N ALA A 867 12.00 18.79 -7.46
CA ALA A 867 11.96 19.04 -6.02
C ALA A 867 12.46 17.85 -5.17
N GLU A 868 12.69 16.68 -5.77
CA GLU A 868 13.30 15.54 -5.06
C GLU A 868 14.78 15.82 -4.69
N LEU A 869 15.41 16.78 -5.34
CA LEU A 869 16.76 17.29 -5.04
C LEU A 869 16.70 18.44 -4.00
N ALA A 870 15.99 18.23 -2.89
CA ALA A 870 15.68 19.27 -1.93
C ALA A 870 16.85 19.57 -0.96
N GLN A 871 17.13 18.65 -0.03
CA GLN A 871 18.18 18.85 0.97
C GLN A 871 19.10 17.62 1.06
N PRO A 872 20.42 17.76 0.78
CA PRO A 872 21.38 16.66 0.96
C PRO A 872 21.68 16.38 2.45
N GLU A 873 21.36 17.33 3.33
CA GLU A 873 21.46 17.26 4.79
C GLU A 873 20.10 17.59 5.42
N VAL A 874 19.82 17.09 6.62
CA VAL A 874 18.57 17.42 7.33
C VAL A 874 18.74 18.75 8.06
N LYS A 875 17.98 19.78 7.65
CA LYS A 875 17.92 21.08 8.33
C LYS A 875 16.48 21.49 8.56
N ASP A 876 16.17 21.88 9.80
CA ASP A 876 14.85 22.30 10.24
C ASP A 876 14.79 23.82 10.37
N TRP A 877 14.03 24.45 9.48
CA TRP A 877 13.86 25.90 9.47
C TRP A 877 13.23 26.45 10.75
N LYS A 878 12.41 25.65 11.46
CA LYS A 878 11.75 26.10 12.71
C LYS A 878 12.73 26.16 13.87
N LYS A 879 13.87 25.46 13.78
CA LYS A 879 15.00 25.54 14.71
C LYS A 879 16.02 26.61 14.34
N GLY A 880 15.83 27.32 13.21
CA GLY A 880 16.78 28.31 12.71
C GLY A 880 18.00 27.72 12.01
N GLU A 881 17.97 26.43 11.66
CA GLU A 881 19.08 25.73 10.99
C GLU A 881 19.17 26.08 9.49
N CYS A 882 18.07 26.54 8.90
CA CYS A 882 18.00 27.05 7.52
C CYS A 882 16.85 28.03 7.33
N GLU A 883 16.81 28.70 6.18
CA GLU A 883 15.65 29.49 5.76
C GLU A 883 14.51 28.58 5.28
N PRO A 884 13.22 28.88 5.59
CA PRO A 884 12.06 28.18 5.05
C PRO A 884 11.80 28.63 3.60
N ILE A 885 12.27 27.83 2.66
CA ILE A 885 12.19 28.07 1.22
C ILE A 885 11.15 27.09 0.66
N PRO A 886 9.95 27.57 0.26
CA PRO A 886 8.90 26.73 -0.30
C PRO A 886 9.40 25.86 -1.44
N GLY A 887 9.19 24.55 -1.34
CA GLY A 887 9.61 23.57 -2.35
C GLY A 887 11.06 23.10 -2.23
N LYS A 888 11.83 23.61 -1.25
CA LYS A 888 13.19 23.13 -0.94
C LYS A 888 13.43 22.72 0.51
N THR A 889 13.08 23.55 1.49
CA THR A 889 13.28 23.25 2.94
C THR A 889 11.96 23.24 3.72
N MET A 890 10.85 23.49 3.01
CA MET A 890 9.49 23.40 3.50
C MET A 890 8.60 23.00 2.29
N PRO A 891 7.32 22.59 2.47
CA PRO A 891 6.48 22.24 1.33
C PRO A 891 6.28 23.44 0.40
N ALA A 892 6.10 23.18 -0.89
CA ALA A 892 5.72 24.22 -1.84
C ALA A 892 4.38 24.82 -1.44
N LEU A 893 4.25 26.14 -1.59
CA LEU A 893 3.04 26.91 -1.28
C LEU A 893 2.41 27.40 -2.58
N ILE A 894 1.34 26.75 -3.02
CA ILE A 894 0.79 26.92 -4.36
C ILE A 894 -0.62 27.52 -4.28
N GLU A 895 -0.86 28.62 -4.98
CA GLU A 895 -2.21 29.14 -5.17
C GLU A 895 -2.99 28.28 -6.18
N VAL A 896 -4.18 27.85 -5.80
CA VAL A 896 -5.14 27.14 -6.67
C VAL A 896 -6.43 27.96 -6.73
N LYS A 897 -6.83 28.36 -7.95
CA LYS A 897 -8.08 29.09 -8.17
C LYS A 897 -9.25 28.11 -8.30
N ARG A 898 -10.19 28.18 -7.36
CA ARG A 898 -11.35 27.29 -7.29
C ARG A 898 -12.63 28.06 -7.59
N ASN A 899 -13.32 27.69 -8.66
CA ASN A 899 -14.65 28.22 -8.93
C ASN A 899 -15.70 27.22 -8.46
N TYR A 900 -16.17 27.41 -7.22
CA TYR A 900 -17.08 26.46 -6.56
C TYR A 900 -18.44 26.32 -7.26
N PRO A 901 -19.10 27.40 -7.74
CA PRO A 901 -20.31 27.28 -8.55
C PRO A 901 -20.15 26.39 -9.79
N GLU A 902 -18.96 26.33 -10.39
CA GLU A 902 -18.66 25.53 -11.58
C GLU A 902 -18.29 24.08 -11.31
N THR A 903 -18.26 23.63 -10.04
CA THR A 903 -17.81 22.28 -9.66
C THR A 903 -18.46 21.17 -10.50
N TYR A 904 -19.78 21.21 -10.70
CA TYR A 904 -20.51 20.24 -11.53
C TYR A 904 -20.10 20.27 -13.02
N GLU A 905 -19.98 21.47 -13.61
CA GLU A 905 -19.61 21.60 -15.03
C GLU A 905 -18.17 21.13 -15.26
N ARG A 906 -17.26 21.42 -14.33
CA ARG A 906 -15.87 20.91 -14.35
C ARG A 906 -15.82 19.40 -14.11
N PHE A 907 -16.65 18.88 -13.21
CA PHE A 907 -16.74 17.44 -12.96
C PHE A 907 -17.14 16.67 -14.23
N THR A 908 -18.11 17.20 -14.98
CA THR A 908 -18.72 16.58 -16.17
C THR A 908 -18.06 16.97 -17.50
N SER A 909 -16.82 17.48 -17.47
CA SER A 909 -16.08 17.83 -18.69
C SER A 909 -14.56 17.73 -18.51
N VAL A 910 -13.86 17.50 -19.63
CA VAL A 910 -12.40 17.49 -19.68
C VAL A 910 -11.89 18.93 -19.65
N GLY A 911 -11.10 19.29 -18.65
CA GLY A 911 -10.57 20.64 -18.46
C GLY A 911 -9.46 21.03 -19.42
N PRO A 912 -9.15 22.33 -19.51
CA PRO A 912 -8.23 22.91 -20.51
C PRO A 912 -6.74 22.63 -20.26
N LEU A 913 -6.34 22.22 -19.05
CA LEU A 913 -4.91 22.05 -18.71
C LEU A 913 -4.23 20.92 -19.49
N LEU A 914 -4.99 19.96 -20.01
CA LEU A 914 -4.42 18.91 -20.87
C LEU A 914 -3.92 19.43 -22.22
N GLU A 915 -4.46 20.54 -22.73
CA GLU A 915 -3.97 21.17 -23.96
C GLU A 915 -2.91 22.24 -23.65
N THR A 916 -3.10 23.03 -22.58
CA THR A 916 -2.19 24.15 -22.28
C THR A 916 -0.91 23.73 -21.56
N ILE A 917 -0.95 22.70 -20.72
CA ILE A 917 0.21 22.17 -19.98
C ILE A 917 0.65 20.80 -20.54
N GLY A 918 -0.29 19.99 -21.01
CA GLY A 918 -0.03 18.61 -21.42
C GLY A 918 -0.26 17.61 -20.28
N ASN A 919 0.18 16.37 -20.52
CA ASN A 919 0.04 15.26 -19.58
C ASN A 919 1.40 14.61 -19.26
N GLY A 920 1.47 13.81 -18.20
CA GLY A 920 2.71 13.17 -17.81
C GLY A 920 2.64 12.49 -16.44
N GLY A 921 3.79 11.96 -16.02
CA GLY A 921 4.01 11.25 -14.78
C GLY A 921 5.40 10.63 -14.77
N LYS A 922 5.89 10.18 -13.61
CA LYS A 922 7.20 9.52 -13.47
C LYS A 922 8.38 10.35 -14.01
N GLY A 923 8.28 11.67 -13.87
CA GLY A 923 9.32 12.63 -14.27
C GLY A 923 9.38 12.98 -15.76
N ILE A 924 8.41 12.54 -16.56
CA ILE A 924 8.28 12.87 -17.99
C ILE A 924 6.93 13.52 -18.29
N ALA A 925 6.87 14.29 -19.38
CA ALA A 925 5.66 14.95 -19.86
C ALA A 925 5.61 14.99 -21.40
N TRP A 926 4.41 15.08 -21.95
CA TRP A 926 4.14 15.13 -23.39
C TRP A 926 2.88 15.96 -23.71
N ASN A 927 2.79 16.43 -24.95
CA ASN A 927 1.57 17.04 -25.47
C ASN A 927 0.48 15.98 -25.70
N THR A 928 -0.77 16.31 -25.36
CA THR A 928 -1.92 15.40 -25.53
C THR A 928 -3.13 16.06 -26.22
N GLU A 929 -2.90 17.12 -26.99
CA GLU A 929 -3.96 17.87 -27.68
C GLU A 929 -4.73 16.99 -28.68
N THR A 930 -4.02 16.16 -29.45
CA THR A 930 -4.63 15.19 -30.38
C THR A 930 -5.60 14.23 -29.67
N GLU A 931 -5.27 13.80 -28.46
CA GLU A 931 -6.13 12.92 -27.68
C GLU A 931 -7.34 13.66 -27.11
N VAL A 932 -7.20 14.93 -26.69
CA VAL A 932 -8.33 15.77 -26.26
C VAL A 932 -9.29 16.03 -27.43
N GLU A 933 -8.77 16.26 -28.64
CA GLU A 933 -9.59 16.38 -29.84
C GLU A 933 -10.33 15.07 -30.16
N LEU A 934 -9.68 13.92 -30.02
CA LEU A 934 -10.33 12.62 -30.17
C LEU A 934 -11.44 12.42 -29.13
N LEU A 935 -11.20 12.78 -27.87
CA LEU A 935 -12.22 12.74 -26.82
C LEU A 935 -13.41 13.65 -27.14
N GLY A 936 -13.18 14.82 -27.74
CA GLY A 936 -14.24 15.70 -28.21
C GLY A 936 -15.16 15.05 -29.26
N LYS A 937 -14.63 14.11 -30.05
CA LYS A 937 -15.38 13.32 -31.04
C LYS A 937 -16.08 12.12 -30.41
N LEU A 938 -15.42 11.45 -29.46
CA LEU A 938 -15.96 10.25 -28.77
C LEU A 938 -17.07 10.61 -27.78
N ASN A 939 -16.82 11.59 -26.92
CA ASN A 939 -17.71 11.94 -25.80
C ASN A 939 -18.66 13.09 -26.15
N TYR A 940 -18.51 13.70 -27.35
CA TYR A 940 -19.08 14.99 -27.71
C TYR A 940 -18.59 16.14 -26.84
N ARG A 941 -18.95 17.38 -27.21
CA ARG A 941 -18.54 18.60 -26.52
C ARG A 941 -19.71 19.30 -25.83
N LYS A 942 -19.45 19.96 -24.71
CA LYS A 942 -20.43 20.84 -24.03
C LYS A 942 -20.84 21.98 -24.97
N THR A 943 -22.14 22.26 -25.07
CA THR A 943 -22.70 23.24 -26.00
C THR A 943 -22.83 24.65 -25.41
N GLU A 944 -22.89 24.75 -24.10
CA GLU A 944 -23.09 25.98 -23.33
C GLU A 944 -22.40 25.87 -21.95
N GLY A 945 -22.55 26.92 -21.15
CA GLY A 945 -21.99 26.99 -19.80
C GLY A 945 -20.47 27.25 -19.75
N PRO A 946 -19.89 27.26 -18.55
CA PRO A 946 -18.47 27.57 -18.31
C PRO A 946 -17.49 26.63 -19.01
N ALA A 947 -17.89 25.38 -19.26
CA ALA A 947 -17.09 24.38 -19.95
C ALA A 947 -17.44 24.26 -21.45
N LYS A 948 -18.07 25.28 -22.06
CA LYS A 948 -18.45 25.26 -23.49
C LYS A 948 -17.27 24.86 -24.38
N GLY A 949 -17.52 23.93 -25.30
CA GLY A 949 -16.53 23.41 -26.24
C GLY A 949 -15.63 22.32 -25.66
N ARG A 950 -15.62 22.08 -24.34
CA ARG A 950 -14.84 20.99 -23.74
C ARG A 950 -15.47 19.61 -24.01
N PRO A 951 -14.68 18.53 -24.17
CA PRO A 951 -15.21 17.16 -24.20
C PRO A 951 -16.02 16.84 -22.96
N LYS A 952 -17.12 16.11 -23.10
CA LYS A 952 -18.00 15.72 -21.99
C LYS A 952 -17.43 14.54 -21.19
N ILE A 953 -17.84 14.47 -19.93
CA ILE A 953 -17.68 13.32 -19.05
C ILE A 953 -19.02 13.09 -18.32
N GLU A 954 -20.08 12.78 -19.07
CA GLU A 954 -21.44 12.67 -18.48
C GLU A 954 -21.68 11.28 -17.88
N SER A 955 -21.12 10.25 -18.49
CA SER A 955 -21.25 8.84 -18.11
C SER A 955 -19.93 8.24 -17.64
N ALA A 956 -20.00 7.10 -16.95
CA ALA A 956 -18.80 6.34 -16.59
C ALA A 956 -18.05 5.79 -17.82
N ILE A 957 -18.72 5.63 -18.97
CA ILE A 957 -18.08 5.24 -20.23
C ILE A 957 -17.25 6.40 -20.78
N ASP A 958 -17.76 7.64 -20.73
CA ASP A 958 -17.00 8.83 -21.14
C ASP A 958 -15.71 8.99 -20.31
N ALA A 959 -15.82 8.73 -19.01
CA ALA A 959 -14.68 8.71 -18.08
C ALA A 959 -13.71 7.57 -18.40
N ALA A 960 -14.21 6.37 -18.71
CA ALA A 960 -13.38 5.25 -19.13
C ALA A 960 -12.64 5.55 -20.45
N GLU A 961 -13.31 6.15 -21.44
CA GLU A 961 -12.68 6.56 -22.71
C GLU A 961 -11.64 7.67 -22.50
N MET A 962 -11.84 8.58 -21.54
CA MET A 962 -10.79 9.53 -21.12
C MET A 962 -9.54 8.80 -20.64
N ILE A 963 -9.69 7.82 -19.75
CA ILE A 963 -8.57 7.01 -19.25
C ILE A 963 -7.85 6.31 -20.43
N LEU A 964 -8.61 5.58 -21.24
CA LEU A 964 -8.06 4.76 -22.33
C LEU A 964 -7.38 5.60 -23.42
N THR A 965 -7.89 6.80 -23.69
CA THR A 965 -7.36 7.65 -24.76
C THR A 965 -6.08 8.37 -24.35
N LEU A 966 -5.99 8.79 -23.08
CA LEU A 966 -4.88 9.61 -22.59
C LEU A 966 -3.66 8.81 -22.10
N ALA A 967 -3.81 7.51 -21.83
CA ALA A 967 -2.74 6.68 -21.28
C ALA A 967 -1.86 6.03 -22.36
N PRO A 968 -0.52 5.98 -22.17
CA PRO A 968 0.39 5.27 -23.06
C PRO A 968 0.14 3.76 -23.08
N GLU A 969 -0.36 3.16 -22.00
CA GLU A 969 -0.62 1.71 -21.93
C GLU A 969 -1.78 1.27 -22.82
N THR A 970 -2.62 2.19 -23.28
CA THR A 970 -3.85 1.91 -24.04
C THR A 970 -3.97 2.68 -25.34
N ASN A 971 -3.03 3.58 -25.64
CA ASN A 971 -2.95 4.34 -26.89
C ASN A 971 -1.49 4.43 -27.37
N GLY A 972 -1.17 3.72 -28.46
CA GLY A 972 0.18 3.61 -28.99
C GLY A 972 0.81 4.95 -29.38
N HIS A 973 0.01 5.90 -29.88
CA HIS A 973 0.48 7.25 -30.19
C HIS A 973 0.97 7.98 -28.93
N VAL A 974 0.31 7.76 -27.79
CA VAL A 974 0.77 8.30 -26.50
C VAL A 974 1.99 7.53 -26.00
N ALA A 975 2.03 6.22 -26.18
CA ALA A 975 3.19 5.39 -25.81
C ALA A 975 4.48 5.86 -26.48
N VAL A 976 4.45 6.09 -27.80
CA VAL A 976 5.60 6.60 -28.56
C VAL A 976 6.03 7.98 -28.06
N LYS A 977 5.09 8.90 -27.81
CA LYS A 977 5.39 10.22 -27.24
C LYS A 977 6.01 10.13 -25.84
N ALA A 978 5.50 9.24 -25.00
CA ALA A 978 5.99 9.06 -23.64
C ALA A 978 7.42 8.49 -23.64
N TRP A 979 7.68 7.44 -24.43
CA TRP A 979 9.04 6.90 -24.60
C TRP A 979 10.00 7.93 -25.20
N GLY A 980 9.55 8.71 -26.20
CA GLY A 980 10.34 9.80 -26.77
C GLY A 980 10.66 10.91 -25.78
N ALA A 981 9.80 11.17 -24.80
CA ALA A 981 10.08 12.10 -23.70
C ALA A 981 11.19 11.56 -22.79
N LEU A 982 11.14 10.27 -22.44
CA LEU A 982 12.18 9.63 -21.63
C LEU A 982 13.53 9.57 -22.36
N SER A 983 13.52 9.28 -23.67
CA SER A 983 14.73 9.23 -24.51
C SER A 983 15.56 10.51 -24.48
N LYS A 984 14.94 11.67 -24.29
CA LYS A 984 15.67 12.95 -24.15
C LYS A 984 16.49 13.01 -22.86
N ILE A 985 15.94 12.47 -21.77
CA ILE A 985 16.59 12.45 -20.46
C ILE A 985 17.72 11.41 -20.45
N THR A 986 17.46 10.23 -21.02
CA THR A 986 18.42 9.11 -21.03
C THR A 986 19.47 9.21 -22.14
N GLY A 987 19.20 9.97 -23.21
CA GLY A 987 20.07 10.05 -24.38
C GLY A 987 20.02 8.79 -25.26
N ARG A 988 19.04 7.92 -25.04
CA ARG A 988 18.89 6.61 -25.70
C ARG A 988 17.49 6.51 -26.30
N ASP A 989 17.38 6.03 -27.53
CA ASP A 989 16.06 5.79 -28.12
C ASP A 989 15.36 4.63 -27.38
N HIS A 990 14.12 4.89 -26.99
CA HIS A 990 13.23 3.91 -26.37
C HIS A 990 11.91 3.79 -27.13
N THR A 991 11.72 4.55 -28.21
CA THR A 991 10.47 4.54 -28.97
C THR A 991 10.24 3.20 -29.67
N HIS A 992 11.30 2.44 -29.95
CA HIS A 992 11.21 1.07 -30.49
C HIS A 992 10.35 0.13 -29.64
N LEU A 993 10.20 0.41 -28.34
CA LEU A 993 9.35 -0.37 -27.43
C LEU A 993 7.84 -0.20 -27.68
N ALA A 994 7.44 0.80 -28.47
CA ALA A 994 6.04 1.09 -28.79
C ALA A 994 5.74 1.35 -30.27
N ASN A 995 6.75 1.60 -31.11
CA ASN A 995 6.56 1.89 -32.55
C ASN A 995 5.78 0.77 -33.28
N ASN A 996 5.97 -0.49 -32.89
CA ASN A 996 5.23 -1.63 -33.45
C ASN A 996 3.74 -1.67 -33.07
N LYS A 997 3.32 -0.86 -32.09
CA LYS A 997 1.95 -0.75 -31.57
C LYS A 997 1.41 0.68 -31.63
N GLU A 998 2.04 1.59 -32.37
CA GLU A 998 1.67 3.02 -32.40
C GLU A 998 0.19 3.25 -32.79
N GLU A 999 -0.34 2.43 -33.69
CA GLU A 999 -1.72 2.53 -34.15
C GLU A 999 -2.76 1.96 -33.16
N GLU A 1000 -2.32 1.15 -32.18
CA GLU A 1000 -3.20 0.50 -31.19
C GLU A 1000 -3.94 1.54 -30.34
N LYS A 1001 -5.27 1.38 -30.23
CA LYS A 1001 -6.13 2.23 -29.42
C LYS A 1001 -7.22 1.37 -28.77
N ILE A 1002 -7.01 1.03 -27.51
CA ILE A 1002 -7.97 0.22 -26.74
C ILE A 1002 -9.22 1.06 -26.46
N ARG A 1003 -10.41 0.51 -26.75
CA ARG A 1003 -11.71 1.16 -26.48
C ARG A 1003 -12.54 0.40 -25.47
N PHE A 1004 -13.45 1.09 -24.78
CA PHE A 1004 -14.29 0.47 -23.76
C PHE A 1004 -15.11 -0.68 -24.35
N ARG A 1005 -15.72 -0.47 -25.52
CA ARG A 1005 -16.56 -1.49 -26.17
C ARG A 1005 -15.76 -2.70 -26.67
N ASP A 1006 -14.49 -2.51 -27.03
CA ASP A 1006 -13.63 -3.61 -27.46
C ASP A 1006 -13.26 -4.51 -26.29
N VAL A 1007 -12.97 -3.93 -25.12
CA VAL A 1007 -12.69 -4.72 -23.91
C VAL A 1007 -13.93 -5.42 -23.35
N VAL A 1008 -15.14 -4.93 -23.65
CA VAL A 1008 -16.40 -5.67 -23.40
C VAL A 1008 -16.46 -6.91 -24.27
N ALA A 1009 -16.06 -6.82 -25.54
CA ALA A 1009 -16.02 -7.96 -26.44
C ALA A 1009 -15.01 -9.01 -25.96
N GLN A 1010 -13.78 -8.58 -25.66
CA GLN A 1010 -12.71 -9.44 -25.16
C GLN A 1010 -11.63 -8.60 -24.46
N PRO A 1011 -11.05 -9.05 -23.32
CA PRO A 1011 -9.94 -8.36 -22.67
C PRO A 1011 -8.80 -8.04 -23.65
N ARG A 1012 -8.11 -6.91 -23.43
CA ARG A 1012 -6.98 -6.48 -24.28
C ARG A 1012 -5.71 -6.44 -23.47
N LYS A 1013 -4.62 -6.97 -24.03
CA LYS A 1013 -3.26 -6.79 -23.48
C LYS A 1013 -2.85 -5.33 -23.72
N ILE A 1014 -2.25 -4.72 -22.71
CA ILE A 1014 -1.78 -3.33 -22.79
C ILE A 1014 -0.48 -3.18 -23.61
N ILE A 1015 -0.02 -1.95 -23.75
CA ILE A 1015 1.20 -1.54 -24.47
C ILE A 1015 2.33 -1.26 -23.46
N SER A 1016 3.57 -1.57 -23.83
CA SER A 1016 4.76 -1.21 -23.06
C SER A 1016 4.84 0.31 -22.87
N SER A 1017 5.04 0.76 -21.64
CA SER A 1017 5.00 2.18 -21.26
C SER A 1017 6.17 2.55 -20.35
N PRO A 1018 6.75 3.76 -20.47
CA PRO A 1018 7.80 4.23 -19.57
C PRO A 1018 7.33 4.45 -18.14
N THR A 1019 6.01 4.40 -17.88
CA THR A 1019 5.46 4.35 -16.52
C THR A 1019 5.88 3.08 -15.78
N TRP A 1020 6.24 2.02 -16.49
CA TRP A 1020 6.52 0.70 -15.95
C TRP A 1020 7.92 0.22 -16.34
N SER A 1021 8.43 -0.81 -15.68
CA SER A 1021 9.80 -1.30 -15.88
C SER A 1021 9.90 -2.68 -16.55
N GLY A 1022 8.76 -3.29 -16.89
CA GLY A 1022 8.69 -4.49 -17.72
C GLY A 1022 8.15 -4.22 -19.14
N LEU A 1023 8.21 -5.24 -19.99
CA LEU A 1023 7.72 -5.16 -21.37
C LEU A 1023 6.44 -5.98 -21.57
N GLU A 1024 5.54 -5.44 -22.39
CA GLU A 1024 4.31 -6.08 -22.82
C GLU A 1024 4.49 -6.66 -24.22
N ASP A 1025 5.22 -7.77 -24.26
CA ASP A 1025 5.77 -8.35 -25.49
C ASP A 1025 5.30 -9.79 -25.73
N GLU A 1026 5.37 -10.25 -26.98
CA GLU A 1026 4.94 -11.60 -27.38
C GLU A 1026 6.07 -12.64 -27.33
N HIS A 1027 7.27 -12.24 -26.91
CA HIS A 1027 8.45 -13.11 -26.76
C HIS A 1027 9.02 -13.13 -25.34
N VAL A 1028 8.86 -12.04 -24.58
CA VAL A 1028 9.22 -11.97 -23.15
C VAL A 1028 8.01 -11.62 -22.29
N SER A 1029 7.88 -12.29 -21.14
CA SER A 1029 6.82 -11.99 -20.17
C SER A 1029 7.16 -10.70 -19.42
N TYR A 1030 6.16 -10.01 -18.86
CA TYR A 1030 6.40 -8.82 -18.06
C TYR A 1030 7.24 -9.15 -16.81
N ASN A 1031 8.40 -8.52 -16.69
CA ASN A 1031 9.29 -8.64 -15.54
C ASN A 1031 9.75 -7.25 -15.10
N ALA A 1032 9.63 -6.93 -13.80
CA ALA A 1032 10.01 -5.62 -13.29
C ALA A 1032 11.53 -5.45 -13.22
N GLY A 1033 12.01 -4.24 -13.52
CA GLY A 1033 13.43 -3.92 -13.67
C GLY A 1033 14.01 -4.30 -15.03
N TYR A 1034 13.23 -4.92 -15.92
CA TYR A 1034 13.71 -5.38 -17.22
C TYR A 1034 14.24 -4.23 -18.08
N THR A 1035 13.51 -3.12 -18.16
CA THR A 1035 13.95 -1.94 -18.91
C THR A 1035 15.18 -1.30 -18.27
N ASN A 1036 15.31 -1.32 -16.94
CA ASN A 1036 16.53 -0.83 -16.30
C ASN A 1036 17.77 -1.61 -16.75
N VAL A 1037 17.66 -2.94 -16.79
CA VAL A 1037 18.77 -3.83 -17.16
C VAL A 1037 19.07 -3.79 -18.66
N HIS A 1038 18.03 -3.80 -19.50
CA HIS A 1038 18.16 -4.00 -20.96
C HIS A 1038 18.15 -2.70 -21.77
N GLU A 1039 17.43 -1.69 -21.30
CA GLU A 1039 17.35 -0.36 -21.93
C GLU A 1039 18.31 0.64 -21.29
N LEU A 1040 18.95 0.25 -20.17
CA LEU A 1040 19.88 1.08 -19.39
C LEU A 1040 19.25 2.35 -18.82
N ILE A 1041 17.96 2.27 -18.51
CA ILE A 1041 17.24 3.33 -17.80
C ILE A 1041 17.62 3.25 -16.31
N PRO A 1042 18.06 4.33 -15.67
CA PRO A 1042 18.41 4.29 -14.25
C PRO A 1042 17.19 3.99 -13.38
N TRP A 1043 17.41 3.33 -12.26
CA TRP A 1043 16.50 3.41 -11.13
C TRP A 1043 16.48 4.85 -10.61
N ARG A 1044 15.39 5.30 -9.98
CA ARG A 1044 15.24 6.72 -9.59
C ARG A 1044 15.79 6.97 -8.20
N THR A 1045 16.99 6.48 -7.97
CA THR A 1045 17.72 6.53 -6.70
C THR A 1045 18.84 7.54 -6.77
N VAL A 1046 19.38 7.95 -5.63
CA VAL A 1046 20.58 8.82 -5.52
C VAL A 1046 21.68 8.36 -6.48
N SER A 1047 22.00 7.07 -6.49
CA SER A 1047 23.05 6.51 -7.35
C SER A 1047 22.57 6.22 -8.78
N GLY A 1048 21.27 6.20 -9.05
CA GLY A 1048 20.70 5.71 -10.32
C GLY A 1048 20.60 4.18 -10.40
N ARG A 1049 21.10 3.46 -9.39
CA ARG A 1049 21.22 2.00 -9.35
C ARG A 1049 20.37 1.41 -8.22
N GLN A 1050 20.33 0.09 -8.14
CA GLN A 1050 19.73 -0.60 -7.01
C GLN A 1050 20.53 -0.29 -5.74
N GLN A 1051 19.90 0.39 -4.78
CA GLN A 1051 20.59 0.99 -3.64
C GLN A 1051 20.56 0.06 -2.41
N PHE A 1052 21.71 -0.51 -2.07
CA PHE A 1052 21.93 -1.22 -0.82
C PHE A 1052 22.10 -0.24 0.35
N TYR A 1053 22.86 0.84 0.12
CA TYR A 1053 23.30 1.76 1.16
C TYR A 1053 22.44 3.02 1.22
N GLN A 1054 21.69 3.15 2.31
CA GLN A 1054 20.75 4.24 2.57
C GLN A 1054 21.45 5.32 3.41
N ASP A 1055 22.01 6.32 2.74
CA ASP A 1055 22.92 7.29 3.37
C ASP A 1055 22.25 8.53 3.97
N HIS A 1056 20.92 8.66 3.85
CA HIS A 1056 20.16 9.73 4.49
C HIS A 1056 20.40 9.73 6.02
N PRO A 1057 20.60 10.89 6.67
CA PRO A 1057 20.94 10.96 8.10
C PRO A 1057 20.00 10.16 9.02
N TRP A 1058 18.69 10.18 8.79
CA TRP A 1058 17.75 9.35 9.56
C TRP A 1058 17.92 7.85 9.30
N MET A 1059 18.23 7.41 8.07
CA MET A 1059 18.48 5.99 7.82
C MET A 1059 19.72 5.50 8.59
N ARG A 1060 20.78 6.32 8.64
CA ARG A 1060 21.99 6.00 9.43
C ARG A 1060 21.72 6.03 10.94
N ALA A 1061 21.05 7.07 11.43
CA ALA A 1061 20.77 7.24 12.85
C ALA A 1061 19.79 6.20 13.41
N PHE A 1062 18.84 5.77 12.60
CA PHE A 1062 17.98 4.64 12.91
C PHE A 1062 18.60 3.30 12.50
N GLY A 1063 19.91 3.20 12.25
CA GLY A 1063 20.64 1.93 12.13
C GLY A 1063 20.23 1.06 10.94
N GLU A 1064 19.79 1.70 9.85
CA GLU A 1064 19.22 1.08 8.65
C GLU A 1064 19.93 1.58 7.37
N SER A 1065 21.16 2.12 7.49
CA SER A 1065 21.99 2.43 6.33
C SER A 1065 22.26 1.18 5.49
N LEU A 1066 22.57 0.07 6.14
CA LEU A 1066 22.51 -1.29 5.58
C LEU A 1066 21.38 -2.09 6.22
N LEU A 1067 21.09 -3.24 5.63
CA LEU A 1067 20.18 -4.21 6.22
C LEU A 1067 20.77 -4.73 7.54
N THR A 1068 19.97 -4.70 8.61
CA THR A 1068 20.27 -5.40 9.87
C THR A 1068 19.12 -6.30 10.28
N TYR A 1069 19.39 -7.40 11.01
CA TYR A 1069 18.29 -8.11 11.67
C TYR A 1069 17.77 -7.24 12.81
N ARG A 1070 16.45 -7.03 12.83
CA ARG A 1070 15.76 -6.43 13.96
C ARG A 1070 14.67 -7.36 14.47
N PRO A 1071 14.61 -7.64 15.78
CA PRO A 1071 13.53 -8.43 16.34
C PRO A 1071 12.21 -7.66 16.25
N PRO A 1072 11.06 -8.34 16.30
CA PRO A 1072 9.77 -7.68 16.46
C PRO A 1072 9.75 -6.67 17.61
N ILE A 1073 9.05 -5.56 17.45
CA ILE A 1073 8.96 -4.55 18.52
C ILE A 1073 8.04 -5.02 19.65
N ASN A 1074 8.28 -4.52 20.87
CA ASN A 1074 7.34 -4.70 21.97
C ASN A 1074 6.33 -3.54 22.00
N THR A 1075 5.07 -3.82 21.67
CA THR A 1075 3.99 -2.81 21.65
C THR A 1075 3.52 -2.41 23.05
N LYS A 1076 3.92 -3.15 24.10
CA LYS A 1076 3.57 -2.90 25.52
C LYS A 1076 2.04 -2.83 25.74
N THR A 1077 1.30 -3.66 25.02
CA THR A 1077 -0.18 -3.70 25.03
C THR A 1077 -0.75 -4.78 25.94
N VAL A 1078 -0.05 -5.87 26.21
CA VAL A 1078 -0.48 -6.94 27.12
C VAL A 1078 -0.07 -6.71 28.58
N THR A 1079 0.69 -5.65 28.85
CA THR A 1079 1.11 -5.23 30.19
C THR A 1079 0.74 -3.77 30.46
N GLY A 1080 0.69 -3.37 31.73
CA GLY A 1080 0.52 -1.96 32.11
C GLY A 1080 -0.87 -1.36 31.86
N PHE A 1081 -1.92 -2.19 31.87
CA PHE A 1081 -3.32 -1.75 31.97
C PHE A 1081 -4.04 -2.54 33.07
N ALA A 1082 -5.18 -2.03 33.55
CA ALA A 1082 -5.96 -2.72 34.57
C ALA A 1082 -6.56 -4.00 33.97
N MET A 1083 -6.19 -5.16 34.52
CA MET A 1083 -6.75 -6.43 34.08
C MET A 1083 -8.26 -6.45 34.28
N PRO A 1084 -9.02 -7.01 33.32
CA PRO A 1084 -10.46 -7.19 33.49
C PRO A 1084 -10.77 -8.14 34.65
N GLU A 1085 -12.03 -8.13 35.09
CA GLU A 1085 -12.51 -9.08 36.09
C GLU A 1085 -12.21 -10.53 35.67
N ASP A 1086 -11.75 -11.31 36.65
CA ASP A 1086 -11.51 -12.74 36.46
C ASP A 1086 -12.83 -13.45 36.17
N ASN A 1087 -12.90 -14.13 35.03
CA ASN A 1087 -14.06 -14.93 34.64
C ASN A 1087 -13.92 -16.40 35.06
N GLY A 1088 -12.80 -16.80 35.69
CA GLY A 1088 -12.51 -18.14 36.16
C GLY A 1088 -11.77 -19.03 35.17
N TYR A 1089 -11.39 -18.50 34.00
CA TYR A 1089 -10.56 -19.20 33.02
C TYR A 1089 -9.16 -18.57 32.91
N PRO A 1090 -8.10 -19.38 32.76
CA PRO A 1090 -6.74 -18.86 32.60
C PRO A 1090 -6.61 -18.07 31.29
N ALA A 1091 -5.74 -17.06 31.32
CA ALA A 1091 -5.39 -16.26 30.15
C ALA A 1091 -3.91 -16.43 29.78
N LYS A 1092 -3.59 -16.34 28.48
CA LYS A 1092 -2.23 -16.45 27.96
C LYS A 1092 -1.94 -15.33 26.95
N ALA A 1093 -0.73 -14.75 27.02
CA ALA A 1093 -0.25 -13.82 26.00
C ALA A 1093 0.25 -14.59 24.78
N LEU A 1094 -0.29 -14.27 23.60
CA LEU A 1094 0.09 -14.89 22.33
C LEU A 1094 0.26 -13.82 21.24
N ASN A 1095 1.16 -14.08 20.30
CA ASN A 1095 1.39 -13.18 19.17
C ASN A 1095 0.17 -13.15 18.26
N TRP A 1096 -0.29 -11.95 17.91
CA TRP A 1096 -1.49 -11.67 17.16
C TRP A 1096 -1.23 -11.54 15.66
N ILE A 1097 -1.55 -12.59 14.90
CA ILE A 1097 -1.27 -12.65 13.46
C ILE A 1097 -2.58 -12.56 12.66
N THR A 1098 -2.60 -11.70 11.64
CA THR A 1098 -3.82 -11.38 10.86
C THR A 1098 -3.64 -11.62 9.35
N PRO A 1099 -3.37 -12.86 8.90
CA PRO A 1099 -3.21 -13.18 7.48
C PRO A 1099 -4.54 -13.05 6.73
N HIS A 1100 -4.56 -12.79 5.42
CA HIS A 1100 -5.81 -12.58 4.68
C HIS A 1100 -6.64 -13.87 4.55
N GLN A 1101 -7.96 -13.77 4.74
CA GLN A 1101 -8.86 -14.92 4.85
C GLN A 1101 -9.14 -15.64 3.53
N LYS A 1102 -9.54 -16.91 3.64
CA LYS A 1102 -10.01 -17.75 2.52
C LYS A 1102 -11.46 -17.49 2.13
N TRP A 1103 -12.27 -17.03 3.08
CA TRP A 1103 -13.73 -16.94 3.00
C TRP A 1103 -14.22 -15.51 2.76
N GLY A 1104 -13.34 -14.69 2.23
CA GLY A 1104 -13.61 -13.28 1.96
C GLY A 1104 -12.43 -12.65 1.26
N ILE A 1105 -12.64 -11.47 0.68
CA ILE A 1105 -11.57 -10.58 0.29
C ILE A 1105 -11.66 -9.38 1.21
N HIS A 1106 -10.73 -9.31 2.16
CA HIS A 1106 -10.89 -8.44 3.33
C HIS A 1106 -12.22 -8.78 4.03
N SER A 1107 -13.09 -7.80 4.24
CA SER A 1107 -14.46 -7.99 4.74
C SER A 1107 -15.53 -8.05 3.64
N THR A 1108 -15.18 -7.84 2.37
CA THR A 1108 -16.14 -8.15 1.32
C THR A 1108 -16.28 -9.67 1.25
N TYR A 1109 -17.51 -10.16 1.11
CA TYR A 1109 -17.90 -11.56 1.22
C TYR A 1109 -17.92 -12.17 2.62
N SER A 1110 -17.47 -11.49 3.69
CA SER A 1110 -17.53 -12.07 5.05
C SER A 1110 -18.96 -12.28 5.56
N ASP A 1111 -19.91 -11.48 5.08
CA ASP A 1111 -21.35 -11.59 5.34
C ASP A 1111 -22.10 -12.42 4.28
N ASN A 1112 -21.41 -12.87 3.23
CA ASN A 1112 -22.02 -13.69 2.18
C ASN A 1112 -22.31 -15.09 2.72
N LEU A 1113 -23.58 -15.52 2.61
CA LEU A 1113 -24.02 -16.79 3.17
C LEU A 1113 -23.25 -18.00 2.64
N LEU A 1114 -22.84 -18.00 1.36
CA LEU A 1114 -22.05 -19.09 0.78
C LEU A 1114 -20.68 -19.19 1.46
N MET A 1115 -20.01 -18.05 1.69
CA MET A 1115 -18.72 -18.03 2.36
C MET A 1115 -18.83 -18.38 3.85
N LEU A 1116 -19.86 -17.88 4.53
CA LEU A 1116 -20.14 -18.23 5.93
C LEU A 1116 -20.37 -19.74 6.10
N THR A 1117 -21.10 -20.34 5.15
CA THR A 1117 -21.42 -21.78 5.15
C THR A 1117 -20.19 -22.65 4.88
N LEU A 1118 -19.30 -22.21 3.99
CA LEU A 1118 -18.04 -22.92 3.71
C LEU A 1118 -16.98 -22.67 4.80
N ASN A 1119 -17.11 -21.60 5.57
CA ASN A 1119 -16.36 -21.33 6.78
C ASN A 1119 -17.01 -22.03 8.00
N ARG A 1120 -16.86 -21.45 9.19
CA ARG A 1120 -17.52 -21.83 10.45
C ARG A 1120 -18.65 -20.87 10.84
N GLY A 1121 -19.30 -20.19 9.90
CA GLY A 1121 -20.51 -19.38 10.17
C GLY A 1121 -20.32 -18.09 10.97
N GLY A 1122 -19.13 -17.50 11.00
CA GLY A 1122 -18.86 -16.22 11.66
C GLY A 1122 -17.39 -16.02 12.04
N PRO A 1123 -17.08 -14.99 12.85
CA PRO A 1123 -15.74 -14.71 13.33
C PRO A 1123 -15.09 -15.87 14.11
N VAL A 1124 -13.90 -16.25 13.67
CA VAL A 1124 -13.09 -17.33 14.25
C VAL A 1124 -11.61 -16.93 14.37
N VAL A 1125 -10.92 -17.50 15.35
CA VAL A 1125 -9.47 -17.36 15.58
C VAL A 1125 -8.84 -18.75 15.66
N TRP A 1126 -7.76 -18.95 14.90
CA TRP A 1126 -7.00 -20.19 14.89
C TRP A 1126 -5.92 -20.18 15.97
N MET A 1127 -5.76 -21.29 16.66
CA MET A 1127 -4.73 -21.47 17.69
C MET A 1127 -4.15 -22.88 17.67
N SER A 1128 -2.97 -23.05 18.25
CA SER A 1128 -2.32 -24.36 18.36
C SER A 1128 -3.06 -25.26 19.35
N GLU A 1129 -2.95 -26.58 19.16
CA GLU A 1129 -3.47 -27.57 20.12
C GLU A 1129 -2.82 -27.43 21.50
N THR A 1130 -1.50 -27.17 21.54
CA THR A 1130 -0.75 -26.96 22.78
C THR A 1130 -1.27 -25.75 23.55
N ASP A 1131 -1.40 -24.59 22.89
CA ASP A 1131 -1.88 -23.37 23.54
C ASP A 1131 -3.33 -23.53 24.00
N ALA A 1132 -4.18 -24.20 23.21
CA ALA A 1132 -5.58 -24.43 23.56
C ALA A 1132 -5.72 -25.32 24.80
N GLN A 1133 -4.96 -26.41 24.85
CA GLN A 1133 -4.96 -27.35 25.98
C GLN A 1133 -4.47 -26.68 27.27
N GLU A 1134 -3.44 -25.85 27.20
CA GLU A 1134 -2.89 -25.15 28.39
C GLU A 1134 -3.89 -24.21 29.07
N ILE A 1135 -4.81 -23.60 28.31
CA ILE A 1135 -5.83 -22.69 28.85
C ILE A 1135 -7.27 -23.23 28.77
N GLY A 1136 -7.43 -24.54 28.51
CA GLY A 1136 -8.72 -25.23 28.57
C GLY A 1136 -9.74 -24.81 27.51
N ILE A 1137 -9.27 -24.52 26.29
CA ILE A 1137 -10.11 -24.19 25.13
C ILE A 1137 -10.27 -25.42 24.24
N GLU A 1138 -11.50 -25.74 23.87
CA GLU A 1138 -11.84 -26.76 22.87
C GLU A 1138 -12.12 -26.14 21.50
N ASP A 1139 -12.11 -26.95 20.43
CA ASP A 1139 -12.50 -26.47 19.09
C ASP A 1139 -13.90 -25.87 19.13
N ASN A 1140 -14.07 -24.70 18.52
CA ASN A 1140 -15.32 -23.97 18.41
C ASN A 1140 -15.89 -23.36 19.72
N ASP A 1141 -15.18 -23.44 20.84
CA ASP A 1141 -15.50 -22.67 22.05
C ASP A 1141 -15.50 -21.15 21.75
N TRP A 1142 -16.36 -20.40 22.45
CA TRP A 1142 -16.26 -18.94 22.49
C TRP A 1142 -15.05 -18.52 23.30
N ILE A 1143 -14.28 -17.60 22.72
CA ILE A 1143 -13.05 -17.07 23.27
C ILE A 1143 -13.08 -15.54 23.19
N GLU A 1144 -12.37 -14.93 24.12
CA GLU A 1144 -12.17 -13.49 24.17
C GLU A 1144 -10.68 -13.18 24.10
N LEU A 1145 -10.33 -12.23 23.24
CA LEU A 1145 -8.97 -11.74 23.10
C LEU A 1145 -8.94 -10.25 23.37
N PHE A 1146 -7.99 -9.79 24.18
CA PHE A 1146 -7.93 -8.39 24.59
C PHE A 1146 -6.51 -7.94 24.89
N ASN A 1147 -6.30 -6.63 24.82
CA ASN A 1147 -5.11 -5.94 25.27
C ASN A 1147 -5.47 -4.48 25.60
N ALA A 1148 -4.47 -3.62 25.84
CA ALA A 1148 -4.69 -2.20 26.13
C ALA A 1148 -5.54 -1.45 25.07
N ASN A 1149 -5.55 -1.91 23.82
CA ASN A 1149 -6.24 -1.24 22.72
C ASN A 1149 -7.75 -1.55 22.69
N GLY A 1150 -8.15 -2.76 23.09
CA GLY A 1150 -9.54 -3.20 23.03
C GLY A 1150 -9.75 -4.71 23.23
N ALA A 1151 -10.95 -5.21 22.89
CA ALA A 1151 -11.32 -6.62 23.05
C ALA A 1151 -12.13 -7.16 21.87
N ILE A 1152 -12.02 -8.46 21.63
CA ILE A 1152 -12.63 -9.22 20.53
C ILE A 1152 -13.31 -10.46 21.10
N THR A 1153 -14.46 -10.82 20.56
CA THR A 1153 -15.10 -12.13 20.81
C THR A 1153 -15.21 -12.91 19.52
N ALA A 1154 -14.82 -14.18 19.54
CA ALA A 1154 -14.86 -15.07 18.38
C ALA A 1154 -14.93 -16.52 18.85
N ARG A 1155 -15.02 -17.48 17.93
CA ARG A 1155 -14.86 -18.90 18.24
C ARG A 1155 -13.45 -19.41 17.91
N ALA A 1156 -12.96 -20.37 18.68
CA ALA A 1156 -11.68 -21.00 18.43
C ALA A 1156 -11.73 -21.96 17.23
N ILE A 1157 -10.64 -22.02 16.46
CA ILE A 1157 -10.30 -23.17 15.61
C ILE A 1157 -8.99 -23.74 16.14
N VAL A 1158 -9.08 -24.90 16.77
CA VAL A 1158 -7.92 -25.58 17.35
C VAL A 1158 -7.29 -26.47 16.28
N SER A 1159 -6.00 -26.29 15.99
CA SER A 1159 -5.36 -26.97 14.86
C SER A 1159 -3.85 -27.14 15.02
N GLN A 1160 -3.37 -28.37 14.86
CA GLN A 1160 -1.95 -28.74 14.83
C GLN A 1160 -1.07 -27.85 13.93
N ARG A 1161 -1.59 -27.39 12.78
CA ARG A 1161 -0.80 -26.60 11.81
C ARG A 1161 -0.30 -25.26 12.35
N VAL A 1162 -0.90 -24.73 13.41
CA VAL A 1162 -0.54 -23.45 14.02
C VAL A 1162 0.62 -23.66 14.98
N LYS A 1163 1.73 -22.95 14.77
CA LYS A 1163 2.90 -22.99 15.67
C LYS A 1163 2.51 -22.46 17.06
N ALA A 1164 2.95 -23.13 18.12
CA ALA A 1164 2.70 -22.66 19.49
C ALA A 1164 3.28 -21.27 19.73
N GLY A 1165 2.59 -20.46 20.55
CA GLY A 1165 2.98 -19.08 20.84
C GLY A 1165 2.41 -18.04 19.87
N MET A 1166 1.56 -18.43 18.92
CA MET A 1166 0.82 -17.51 18.06
C MET A 1166 -0.65 -17.90 17.88
N VAL A 1167 -1.47 -16.91 17.57
CA VAL A 1167 -2.86 -17.08 17.15
C VAL A 1167 -3.11 -16.33 15.84
N MET A 1168 -4.00 -16.86 15.01
CA MET A 1168 -4.33 -16.29 13.71
C MET A 1168 -5.82 -15.96 13.58
N MET A 1169 -6.17 -14.68 13.55
CA MET A 1169 -7.48 -14.24 13.10
C MET A 1169 -7.39 -13.75 11.67
N TYR A 1170 -7.89 -14.54 10.73
CA TYR A 1170 -7.78 -14.17 9.34
C TYR A 1170 -8.51 -12.83 9.04
N HIS A 1171 -7.83 -11.94 8.32
CA HIS A 1171 -8.27 -10.61 7.92
C HIS A 1171 -9.26 -10.68 6.73
N ALA A 1172 -10.47 -10.09 6.79
CA ALA A 1172 -11.16 -9.46 7.91
C ALA A 1172 -12.58 -10.01 8.01
N GLN A 1173 -13.00 -10.44 9.21
CA GLN A 1173 -14.30 -11.11 9.41
C GLN A 1173 -15.41 -10.17 9.89
N GLU A 1174 -15.09 -8.87 10.04
CA GLU A 1174 -15.96 -7.80 10.54
C GLU A 1174 -16.68 -8.11 11.87
N ARG A 1175 -17.65 -7.28 12.29
CA ARG A 1175 -18.33 -7.44 13.61
C ARG A 1175 -19.85 -7.45 13.59
N GLN A 1176 -20.45 -7.79 12.45
CA GLN A 1176 -21.90 -7.74 12.26
C GLN A 1176 -22.59 -9.10 12.40
N VAL A 1177 -21.90 -10.17 12.03
CA VAL A 1177 -22.48 -11.51 11.95
C VAL A 1177 -21.91 -12.36 13.08
N ASN A 1178 -22.78 -12.93 13.91
CA ASN A 1178 -22.41 -13.94 14.91
C ASN A 1178 -21.29 -13.49 15.87
N VAL A 1179 -21.50 -12.33 16.50
CA VAL A 1179 -20.56 -11.74 17.49
C VAL A 1179 -21.32 -11.45 18.78
N PRO A 1180 -21.04 -12.12 19.90
CA PRO A 1180 -21.68 -11.84 21.19
C PRO A 1180 -21.14 -10.54 21.81
N GLY A 1181 -21.64 -10.20 23.00
CA GLY A 1181 -21.06 -9.18 23.85
C GLY A 1181 -19.72 -9.61 24.44
N SER A 1182 -18.81 -8.66 24.65
CA SER A 1182 -17.53 -8.87 25.33
C SER A 1182 -17.70 -8.82 26.85
N GLU A 1183 -17.10 -9.77 27.55
CA GLU A 1183 -17.04 -9.78 29.01
C GLU A 1183 -16.10 -8.67 29.53
N VAL A 1184 -15.11 -8.24 28.74
CA VAL A 1184 -14.20 -7.13 29.06
C VAL A 1184 -14.87 -5.77 28.91
N THR A 1185 -15.42 -5.45 27.73
CA THR A 1185 -15.91 -4.10 27.44
C THR A 1185 -17.38 -3.89 27.84
N LYS A 1186 -18.13 -4.97 28.06
CA LYS A 1186 -19.59 -4.96 28.25
C LYS A 1186 -20.35 -4.33 27.06
N THR A 1187 -19.74 -4.31 25.89
CA THR A 1187 -20.33 -3.89 24.61
C THR A 1187 -20.29 -5.06 23.63
N ARG A 1188 -20.84 -4.89 22.41
CA ARG A 1188 -20.65 -5.87 21.32
C ARG A 1188 -19.15 -6.15 21.15
N GLY A 1189 -18.77 -7.42 21.03
CA GLY A 1189 -17.37 -7.81 20.79
C GLY A 1189 -16.77 -7.06 19.60
N GLY A 1190 -15.49 -6.72 19.73
CA GLY A 1190 -14.75 -6.00 18.70
C GLY A 1190 -14.41 -6.87 17.49
N MET A 1191 -13.54 -6.32 16.64
CA MET A 1191 -12.99 -7.02 15.47
C MET A 1191 -11.47 -7.08 15.55
N HIS A 1192 -10.81 -7.76 14.60
CA HIS A 1192 -9.35 -7.96 14.65
C HIS A 1192 -8.48 -6.71 14.90
N ASN A 1193 -8.90 -5.51 14.47
CA ASN A 1193 -8.15 -4.27 14.75
C ASN A 1193 -8.57 -3.54 16.04
N SER A 1194 -9.55 -4.04 16.78
CA SER A 1194 -9.86 -3.55 18.13
C SER A 1194 -8.68 -3.74 19.08
N VAL A 1195 -7.84 -4.75 18.84
CA VAL A 1195 -6.63 -5.03 19.64
C VAL A 1195 -5.35 -4.49 18.99
N THR A 1196 -5.44 -3.73 17.89
CA THR A 1196 -4.26 -3.15 17.21
C THR A 1196 -4.19 -1.64 17.45
N ARG A 1197 -3.01 -1.04 17.29
CA ARG A 1197 -2.82 0.40 17.21
C ARG A 1197 -1.77 0.76 16.17
N VAL A 1198 -1.91 1.91 15.53
CA VAL A 1198 -0.90 2.48 14.64
C VAL A 1198 0.33 2.88 15.46
N CYS A 1199 1.49 2.40 15.05
CA CYS A 1199 2.80 2.76 15.55
C CYS A 1199 3.69 3.09 14.34
N PRO A 1200 3.90 4.37 14.00
CA PRO A 1200 4.66 4.74 12.81
C PRO A 1200 6.17 4.55 13.00
N LYS A 1201 6.92 4.51 11.89
CA LYS A 1201 8.39 4.38 11.90
C LYS A 1201 9.03 5.64 11.30
N PRO A 1202 9.99 6.30 11.98
CA PRO A 1202 10.61 7.53 11.49
C PRO A 1202 11.26 7.42 10.10
N THR A 1203 11.86 6.26 9.76
CA THR A 1203 12.47 6.04 8.44
C THR A 1203 11.46 6.09 7.29
N HIS A 1204 10.17 5.93 7.57
CA HIS A 1204 9.08 6.06 6.60
C HIS A 1204 8.51 7.48 6.51
N MET A 1205 9.11 8.45 7.20
CA MET A 1205 8.74 9.87 7.16
C MET A 1205 9.73 10.73 6.39
N ILE A 1206 10.86 10.15 5.95
CA ILE A 1206 11.89 10.82 5.16
C ILE A 1206 11.29 11.33 3.84
N GLY A 1207 11.70 12.53 3.44
CA GLY A 1207 11.28 13.16 2.19
C GLY A 1207 12.35 14.11 1.65
N GLY A 1208 12.17 14.60 0.42
CA GLY A 1208 13.09 15.58 -0.19
C GLY A 1208 14.50 15.03 -0.44
N TYR A 1209 14.64 13.72 -0.61
CA TYR A 1209 15.92 13.05 -0.77
C TYR A 1209 15.87 11.99 -1.89
N ALA A 1210 15.79 12.46 -3.14
CA ALA A 1210 15.71 11.61 -4.33
C ALA A 1210 14.59 10.55 -4.22
N GLN A 1211 14.92 9.26 -4.16
CA GLN A 1211 13.98 8.16 -3.96
C GLN A 1211 13.23 8.21 -2.63
N LEU A 1212 13.79 8.83 -1.60
CA LEU A 1212 13.10 9.07 -0.33
C LEU A 1212 12.43 10.45 -0.40
N SER A 1213 11.49 10.60 -1.32
CA SER A 1213 10.63 11.77 -1.50
C SER A 1213 9.18 11.33 -1.61
N TYR A 1214 8.23 12.23 -1.34
CA TYR A 1214 6.82 11.83 -1.29
C TYR A 1214 6.20 11.72 -2.68
N SER A 1215 5.30 10.77 -2.87
CA SER A 1215 4.26 10.82 -3.90
C SER A 1215 3.09 9.99 -3.39
N PHE A 1216 1.90 10.20 -3.93
CA PHE A 1216 0.69 9.55 -3.41
C PHE A 1216 0.80 8.02 -3.50
N ASN A 1217 0.70 7.34 -2.34
CA ASN A 1217 0.94 5.89 -2.15
C ASN A 1217 2.40 5.42 -2.34
N TYR A 1218 3.32 6.28 -2.78
CA TYR A 1218 4.71 5.92 -3.07
C TYR A 1218 5.55 5.78 -1.80
N TYR A 1219 5.44 6.74 -0.87
CA TYR A 1219 6.17 6.72 0.40
C TYR A 1219 5.32 7.35 1.50
N GLY A 1220 5.59 6.98 2.75
CA GLY A 1220 4.84 7.42 3.92
C GLY A 1220 4.79 6.35 4.99
N THR A 1221 4.34 6.74 6.18
CA THR A 1221 4.18 5.82 7.31
C THR A 1221 3.18 4.70 6.99
N VAL A 1222 3.41 3.52 7.55
CA VAL A 1222 2.69 2.28 7.21
C VAL A 1222 1.92 1.71 8.39
N GLY A 1223 0.82 1.02 8.12
CA GLY A 1223 -0.06 0.42 9.14
C GLY A 1223 0.38 -0.98 9.59
N SER A 1224 1.63 -1.17 10.02
CA SER A 1224 2.16 -2.45 10.53
C SER A 1224 1.37 -2.96 11.74
N ASN A 1225 1.28 -4.28 11.91
CA ASN A 1225 0.34 -4.89 12.85
C ASN A 1225 0.71 -6.29 13.37
N ARG A 1226 1.79 -6.92 12.91
CA ARG A 1226 2.10 -8.33 13.24
C ARG A 1226 2.94 -8.52 14.49
N ASP A 1227 3.58 -7.45 14.96
CA ASP A 1227 4.30 -7.39 16.24
C ASP A 1227 3.34 -7.43 17.45
N GLU A 1228 2.03 -7.26 17.23
CA GLU A 1228 1.05 -7.14 18.30
C GLU A 1228 0.92 -8.44 19.11
N PHE A 1229 0.63 -8.29 20.41
CA PHE A 1229 0.30 -9.38 21.31
C PHE A 1229 -1.07 -9.16 21.94
N VAL A 1230 -1.74 -10.27 22.27
CA VAL A 1230 -3.04 -10.27 22.93
C VAL A 1230 -3.07 -11.28 24.06
N LEU A 1231 -3.84 -10.98 25.10
CA LEU A 1231 -4.26 -11.98 26.08
C LEU A 1231 -5.48 -12.70 25.52
N ILE A 1232 -5.43 -14.03 25.47
CA ILE A 1232 -6.54 -14.90 25.08
C ILE A 1232 -7.05 -15.68 26.29
N ARG A 1233 -8.37 -15.86 26.39
CA ARG A 1233 -9.02 -16.78 27.34
C ARG A 1233 -10.32 -17.35 26.77
N LYS A 1234 -10.79 -18.46 27.35
CA LYS A 1234 -12.17 -18.95 27.15
C LYS A 1234 -13.17 -17.94 27.73
N MET A 1235 -14.26 -17.69 27.01
CA MET A 1235 -15.38 -16.89 27.55
C MET A 1235 -16.17 -17.70 28.55
N LYS A 1236 -16.73 -17.05 29.59
CA LYS A 1236 -17.67 -17.69 30.50
C LYS A 1236 -19.11 -17.40 30.11
N ARG A 1237 -19.49 -16.13 30.01
CA ARG A 1237 -20.83 -15.71 29.60
C ARG A 1237 -20.83 -15.26 28.15
N VAL A 1238 -21.77 -15.80 27.39
CA VAL A 1238 -22.02 -15.45 26.00
C VAL A 1238 -23.35 -14.70 25.97
N ASP A 1239 -23.28 -13.42 26.32
CA ASP A 1239 -24.44 -12.52 26.37
C ASP A 1239 -24.57 -11.79 25.03
N TRP A 1240 -25.70 -11.89 24.34
CA TRP A 1240 -25.88 -11.34 22.99
C TRP A 1240 -26.23 -9.86 22.97
N LEU A 1241 -26.63 -9.28 24.09
CA LEU A 1241 -26.96 -7.85 24.25
C LEU A 1241 -28.04 -7.36 23.26
N ASP A 1242 -28.99 -8.22 22.89
CA ASP A 1242 -30.09 -7.94 21.96
C ASP A 1242 -31.47 -7.96 22.63
N GLY A 1243 -31.58 -8.49 23.86
CA GLY A 1243 -32.81 -8.59 24.61
C GLY A 1243 -33.67 -9.81 24.26
N GLU A 1244 -33.12 -10.79 23.52
CA GLU A 1244 -33.85 -12.00 23.14
C GLU A 1244 -33.93 -13.04 24.26
N GLY A 1245 -33.07 -12.95 25.29
CA GLY A 1245 -33.07 -13.89 26.42
C GLY A 1245 -32.51 -15.28 26.06
N ASN A 1246 -31.64 -15.35 25.06
CA ASN A 1246 -31.03 -16.59 24.56
C ASN A 1246 -29.50 -16.61 24.79
N ASP A 1247 -29.08 -16.02 25.91
CA ASP A 1247 -27.69 -15.99 26.36
C ASP A 1247 -27.26 -17.39 26.88
N SER A 1248 -25.96 -17.68 26.85
CA SER A 1248 -25.43 -18.97 27.29
C SER A 1248 -24.20 -18.84 28.19
N VAL A 1249 -23.90 -19.90 28.94
CA VAL A 1249 -22.74 -19.98 29.83
C VAL A 1249 -21.90 -21.19 29.41
N GLN A 1250 -20.60 -20.97 29.19
CA GLN A 1250 -19.64 -22.05 28.97
C GLN A 1250 -19.10 -22.53 30.31
N GLU A 1251 -19.34 -23.79 30.63
CA GLU A 1251 -18.84 -24.45 31.84
C GLU A 1251 -17.47 -25.08 31.61
N THR A 1252 -16.71 -25.26 32.69
CA THR A 1252 -15.45 -25.99 32.66
C THR A 1252 -15.70 -27.43 32.25
N VAL A 1253 -14.90 -27.96 31.33
CA VAL A 1253 -14.96 -29.38 30.97
C VAL A 1253 -14.61 -30.18 32.22
N LYS A 1254 -15.47 -31.15 32.59
CA LYS A 1254 -15.31 -31.98 33.79
C LYS A 1254 -14.20 -33.02 33.64
#